data_AF-U2Q7B0-F1
#
_entry.id   AF-U2Q7B0-F1
#
_cell.length_a   1.000
_cell.length_b   1.000
_cell.length_c   1.000
_cell.angle_alpha   90.00
_cell.angle_beta   90.00
_cell.angle_gamma   90.00
#
_symmetry.space_group_name_H-M   'P 1'
#
loop_
_entity.id
_entity.type
_entity.pdbx_description
1 polymer ?
#
loop_
_entity_poly.entity_id
_entity_poly.type
_entity_poly.pdbx_seq_one_letter_code
_entity_poly.pdbx_strand_id
1 'polypeptide(L)'
;MAHYVLVSAPARETSRLRVLAREASERARALEAALGADNCLDDSALTRAVYSSDASVYRIVPRAVAKPRSTDELEQVVAAAIEAGIPITGRGAGTSCAGNAVGPGLVIDMNRHLRRIIDIDPQERTATVEPGVVQSALQAAAKPFGLRFGPDPSTSNRCTIGGMIGNNACGPRALGYGRSADNTLGLDVVTGTGEHVRLGPDDASSGVSRALAALVDDNLAPIRTECGRFTREVSGYSLEHLLPENGRDTARFFSGTEGTLGIITRATVRLVADAPCKTMVALGYPTMPMAGTATTTILEYGPTAIEGLDARLVQLVADRLGPSAVPPLPCGEGWALVELVGDDPREVADRARRLASGCGALEGWVVDDPAQADRLWGIRSDAAGLAGVALENPAYAGWEDSAVPPEHLGEYLTALNGLLAEHGLHGLPYGHFGDGCVHCRIDFPFESPGGVERYHDFMLAAGRLVAGFGGSMSGEHGDGRARSELLPLMYSQRTIGLFGRVKNVFDPDNVMNPGVIVDPDPTDEAVRVPATIAAPLRIADPDFSRAVHRCTGVGKCLADTTASGGVMCPSYRATGDQKDSTRGRARVLQEMVNGGLLTDGWRSPEVGEALELCLACKGCRRDCPTGIDMAAYKSRVLHERFRHRFLSRPRSHLSMGWLPTWGRLVTRLHVGVLGNVLLQTPGLRRLVRWFAWVDQRRPMPRFRTGGSARSEAATVLREEPPAQGRPVAVWIDSFSDAFEGGQALGLVRTLLAAGYAPRVIEQDACCGLTWITTGQLDGARSRLRRALDVLHPIAAQGIPIVGLEPSCTAVWRSDAAELLDGDERVGTVAGSMRTLAELLTATEGWRAPDLSGHTIVAQPHCHHSSVLGWEKDKGLLESTGATVVPLAGCCGLAGNFGVEKGHYGMSVAVAGHDLLPAIDAAGPDAILLADGFSCRKQIKDLRGRAAMSLGELLAAHL
;
A
#
# COMPACT_ATOMS: atom_id res chain seq x y z
N MET A 1 18.64 3.47 -54.06
CA MET A 1 18.67 2.02 -54.26
C MET A 1 19.23 1.36 -53.02
N ALA A 2 18.37 0.83 -52.15
CA ALA A 2 18.67 -0.22 -51.17
C ALA A 2 17.30 -0.68 -50.64
N HIS A 3 16.91 -1.89 -51.05
CA HIS A 3 15.62 -2.51 -50.74
C HIS A 3 15.54 -2.89 -49.26
N TYR A 4 14.48 -2.42 -48.57
CA TYR A 4 14.00 -3.06 -47.34
C TYR A 4 13.29 -4.36 -47.73
N VAL A 5 13.83 -5.49 -47.30
CA VAL A 5 13.16 -6.78 -47.35
C VAL A 5 12.17 -6.83 -46.21
N LEU A 6 10.89 -6.57 -46.51
CA LEU A 6 9.76 -6.97 -45.68
C LEU A 6 9.72 -8.50 -45.70
N VAL A 7 10.17 -9.14 -44.62
CA VAL A 7 9.91 -10.56 -44.38
C VAL A 7 8.41 -10.70 -44.14
N SER A 8 7.68 -11.17 -45.15
CA SER A 8 6.27 -11.53 -45.01
C SER A 8 6.16 -12.74 -44.09
N ALA A 9 5.47 -12.61 -42.96
CA ALA A 9 4.99 -13.77 -42.22
C ALA A 9 4.12 -14.63 -43.16
N PRO A 10 4.30 -15.97 -43.20
CA PRO A 10 3.60 -16.82 -44.15
C PRO A 10 2.07 -16.72 -43.99
N ALA A 11 1.35 -16.66 -45.12
CA ALA A 11 -0.11 -16.47 -45.17
C ALA A 11 -0.94 -17.51 -44.37
N ARG A 12 -0.35 -18.65 -43.99
CA ARG A 12 -0.96 -19.66 -43.12
C ARG A 12 -0.97 -19.25 -41.63
N GLU A 13 0.03 -18.51 -41.18
CA GLU A 13 0.19 -18.08 -39.79
C GLU A 13 -0.76 -16.92 -39.45
N THR A 14 -0.96 -16.01 -40.41
CA THR A 14 -1.99 -14.94 -40.32
C THR A 14 -3.42 -15.48 -40.36
N SER A 15 -3.67 -16.59 -41.07
CA SER A 15 -4.99 -17.26 -41.04
C SER A 15 -5.27 -17.94 -39.70
N ARG A 16 -4.28 -18.61 -39.11
CA ARG A 16 -4.42 -19.27 -37.78
C ARG A 16 -4.59 -18.25 -36.66
N LEU A 17 -3.82 -17.16 -36.67
CA LEU A 17 -3.96 -16.06 -35.71
C LEU A 17 -5.34 -15.38 -35.79
N ARG A 18 -5.89 -15.21 -37.00
CA ARG A 18 -7.25 -14.68 -37.19
C ARG A 18 -8.33 -15.62 -36.68
N VAL A 19 -8.17 -16.93 -36.85
CA VAL A 19 -9.10 -17.94 -36.32
C VAL A 19 -9.05 -17.94 -34.79
N LEU A 20 -7.86 -18.00 -34.18
CA LEU A 20 -7.70 -17.96 -32.72
C LEU A 20 -8.24 -16.66 -32.10
N ALA A 21 -8.02 -15.52 -32.76
CA ALA A 21 -8.60 -14.24 -32.33
C ALA A 21 -10.14 -14.23 -32.43
N ARG A 22 -10.71 -14.88 -33.45
CA ARG A 22 -12.16 -15.00 -33.63
C ARG A 22 -12.78 -15.92 -32.57
N GLU A 23 -12.19 -17.09 -32.35
CA GLU A 23 -12.60 -18.04 -31.31
C GLU A 23 -12.54 -17.41 -29.92
N ALA A 24 -11.46 -16.70 -29.58
CA ALA A 24 -11.35 -15.98 -28.32
C ALA A 24 -12.43 -14.90 -28.16
N SER A 25 -12.79 -14.21 -29.25
CA SER A 25 -13.86 -13.21 -29.26
C SER A 25 -15.26 -13.82 -29.18
N GLU A 26 -15.48 -15.01 -29.75
CA GLU A 26 -16.73 -15.77 -29.63
C GLU A 26 -16.92 -16.28 -28.19
N ARG A 27 -15.87 -16.81 -27.56
CA ARG A 27 -15.89 -17.25 -26.15
C ARG A 27 -16.19 -16.10 -25.18
N ALA A 28 -15.56 -14.94 -25.35
CA ALA A 28 -15.83 -13.77 -24.52
C ALA A 28 -17.30 -13.33 -24.59
N ARG A 29 -17.87 -13.29 -25.80
CA ARG A 29 -19.30 -12.99 -26.00
C ARG A 29 -20.22 -14.05 -25.39
N ALA A 30 -19.82 -15.31 -25.38
CA ALA A 30 -20.57 -16.38 -24.72
C ALA A 30 -20.61 -16.17 -23.19
N LEU A 31 -19.48 -15.80 -22.57
CA LEU A 31 -19.42 -15.47 -21.14
C LEU A 31 -20.32 -14.27 -20.79
N GLU A 32 -20.27 -13.20 -21.58
CA GLU A 32 -21.16 -12.04 -21.39
C GLU A 32 -22.64 -12.41 -21.58
N ALA A 33 -22.96 -13.25 -22.56
CA ALA A 33 -24.33 -13.70 -22.79
C ALA A 33 -24.85 -14.59 -21.65
N ALA A 34 -23.99 -15.44 -21.07
CA ALA A 34 -24.34 -16.32 -19.96
C ALA A 34 -24.58 -15.56 -18.65
N LEU A 35 -23.76 -14.53 -18.37
CA LEU A 35 -23.88 -13.72 -17.16
C LEU A 35 -24.86 -12.54 -17.30
N GLY A 36 -25.26 -12.19 -18.53
CA GLY A 36 -26.16 -11.08 -18.81
C GLY A 36 -25.52 -9.71 -18.52
N ALA A 37 -26.36 -8.66 -18.44
CA ALA A 37 -25.93 -7.31 -18.05
C ALA A 37 -25.69 -7.17 -16.54
N ASP A 38 -25.24 -8.24 -15.89
CA ASP A 38 -25.01 -8.24 -14.45
C ASP A 38 -23.69 -7.54 -14.10
N ASN A 39 -23.72 -6.78 -13.01
CA ASN A 39 -22.68 -5.80 -12.69
C ASN A 39 -21.41 -6.43 -12.06
N CYS A 40 -21.26 -7.77 -12.08
CA CYS A 40 -20.09 -8.44 -11.53
C CYS A 40 -18.97 -8.60 -12.55
N LEU A 41 -19.28 -8.71 -13.86
CA LEU A 41 -18.27 -8.79 -14.93
C LEU A 41 -17.93 -7.40 -15.46
N ASP A 42 -16.64 -7.13 -15.64
CA ASP A 42 -16.12 -5.85 -16.15
C ASP A 42 -14.93 -6.09 -17.08
N ASP A 43 -15.15 -5.83 -18.37
CA ASP A 43 -14.18 -5.99 -19.46
C ASP A 43 -13.56 -4.64 -19.88
N SER A 44 -13.85 -3.56 -19.16
CA SER A 44 -13.35 -2.24 -19.49
C SER A 44 -11.81 -2.20 -19.47
N ALA A 45 -11.22 -1.39 -20.34
CA ALA A 45 -9.77 -1.20 -20.37
C ALA A 45 -9.23 -0.69 -19.01
N LEU A 46 -10.02 0.11 -18.29
CA LEU A 46 -9.70 0.57 -16.94
C LEU A 46 -9.56 -0.59 -15.96
N THR A 47 -10.57 -1.45 -15.85
CA THR A 47 -10.52 -2.59 -14.92
C THR A 47 -9.45 -3.59 -15.34
N ARG A 48 -9.33 -3.91 -16.63
CA ARG A 48 -8.25 -4.79 -17.11
C ARG A 48 -6.86 -4.24 -16.81
N ALA A 49 -6.66 -2.92 -16.87
CA ALA A 49 -5.42 -2.27 -16.46
C ALA A 49 -5.16 -2.42 -14.95
N VAL A 50 -6.19 -2.28 -14.10
CA VAL A 50 -6.04 -2.41 -12.64
C VAL A 50 -5.61 -3.83 -12.22
N TYR A 51 -6.02 -4.85 -12.98
CA TYR A 51 -5.79 -6.27 -12.68
C TYR A 51 -4.72 -6.94 -13.56
N SER A 52 -3.97 -6.19 -14.40
CA SER A 52 -2.94 -6.74 -15.28
C SER A 52 -1.67 -7.23 -14.57
N SER A 53 -1.51 -6.91 -13.28
CA SER A 53 -0.35 -7.29 -12.47
C SER A 53 -0.74 -7.53 -11.00
N ASP A 54 -0.01 -8.41 -10.32
CA ASP A 54 0.01 -8.57 -8.86
C ASP A 54 1.26 -7.89 -8.28
N ALA A 55 1.91 -8.44 -7.24
CA ALA A 55 3.17 -7.92 -6.68
C ALA A 55 4.43 -8.53 -7.33
N SER A 56 4.28 -9.37 -8.35
CA SER A 56 5.38 -9.99 -9.08
C SER A 56 5.95 -9.11 -10.19
N VAL A 57 6.94 -9.65 -10.92
CA VAL A 57 7.48 -9.05 -12.14
C VAL A 57 6.59 -9.25 -13.37
N TYR A 58 5.50 -10.02 -13.28
CA TYR A 58 4.69 -10.39 -14.44
C TYR A 58 3.60 -9.38 -14.77
N ARG A 59 3.29 -9.29 -16.07
CA ARG A 59 2.16 -8.52 -16.59
C ARG A 59 1.37 -9.35 -17.59
N ILE A 60 0.14 -9.69 -17.23
CA ILE A 60 -0.79 -10.42 -18.08
C ILE A 60 -2.12 -9.69 -18.05
N VAL A 61 -2.54 -9.15 -19.19
CA VAL A 61 -3.81 -8.41 -19.29
C VAL A 61 -4.96 -9.41 -19.38
N PRO A 62 -5.90 -9.43 -18.42
CA PRO A 62 -7.04 -10.34 -18.48
C PRO A 62 -8.00 -9.95 -19.61
N ARG A 63 -8.87 -10.88 -20.01
CA ARG A 63 -10.02 -10.61 -20.88
C ARG A 63 -11.06 -9.76 -20.16
N ALA A 64 -11.42 -10.17 -18.94
CA ALA A 64 -12.39 -9.50 -18.09
C ALA A 64 -12.09 -9.81 -16.62
N VAL A 65 -12.72 -9.06 -15.72
CA VAL A 65 -12.65 -9.28 -14.28
C VAL A 65 -14.05 -9.48 -13.72
N ALA A 66 -14.26 -10.56 -12.96
CA ALA A 66 -15.48 -10.78 -12.20
C ALA A 66 -15.29 -10.39 -10.73
N LYS A 67 -16.31 -9.76 -10.14
CA LYS A 67 -16.35 -9.31 -8.73
C LYS A 67 -17.66 -9.81 -8.09
N PRO A 68 -17.82 -11.13 -7.87
CA PRO A 68 -19.06 -11.71 -7.36
C PRO A 68 -19.38 -11.21 -5.95
N ARG A 69 -20.66 -11.09 -5.63
CA ARG A 69 -21.21 -10.56 -4.37
C ARG A 69 -21.71 -11.64 -3.42
N SER A 70 -21.92 -12.85 -3.92
CA SER A 70 -22.30 -14.03 -3.15
C SER A 70 -21.57 -15.27 -3.67
N THR A 71 -21.60 -16.35 -2.89
CA THR A 71 -21.12 -17.66 -3.32
C THR A 71 -21.86 -18.15 -4.57
N ASP A 72 -23.18 -17.99 -4.63
CA ASP A 72 -23.98 -18.39 -5.80
C ASP A 72 -23.55 -17.65 -7.08
N GLU A 73 -23.26 -16.35 -6.99
CA GLU A 73 -22.78 -15.57 -8.14
C GLU A 73 -21.36 -16.00 -8.54
N LEU A 74 -20.51 -16.35 -7.57
CA LEU A 74 -19.19 -16.93 -7.83
C LEU A 74 -19.29 -18.26 -8.59
N GLU A 75 -20.16 -19.16 -8.16
CA GLU A 75 -20.38 -20.47 -8.79
C GLU A 75 -20.92 -20.32 -10.23
N GLN A 76 -21.85 -19.40 -10.45
CA GLN A 76 -22.37 -19.07 -11.79
C GLN A 76 -21.26 -18.53 -12.72
N VAL A 77 -20.42 -17.62 -12.21
CA VAL A 77 -19.28 -17.08 -12.96
C VAL A 77 -18.28 -18.16 -13.35
N VAL A 78 -17.96 -19.07 -12.42
CA VAL A 78 -17.07 -20.20 -12.70
C VAL A 78 -17.68 -21.12 -13.75
N ALA A 79 -18.94 -21.53 -13.59
CA ALA A 79 -19.63 -22.39 -14.55
C ALA A 79 -19.68 -21.78 -15.96
N ALA A 80 -20.03 -20.48 -16.06
CA ALA A 80 -20.08 -19.78 -17.34
C ALA A 80 -18.70 -19.67 -18.02
N ALA A 81 -17.64 -19.47 -17.25
CA ALA A 81 -16.28 -19.41 -17.79
C ALA A 81 -15.80 -20.79 -18.28
N ILE A 82 -16.13 -21.86 -17.56
CA ILE A 82 -15.85 -23.25 -17.97
C ILE A 82 -16.60 -23.58 -19.27
N GLU A 83 -17.91 -23.30 -19.34
CA GLU A 83 -18.73 -23.52 -20.54
C GLU A 83 -18.20 -22.73 -21.75
N ALA A 84 -17.73 -21.51 -21.52
CA ALA A 84 -17.10 -20.69 -22.55
C ALA A 84 -15.66 -21.11 -22.89
N GLY A 85 -15.05 -22.05 -22.17
CA GLY A 85 -13.65 -22.44 -22.34
C GLY A 85 -12.68 -21.27 -22.14
N ILE A 86 -12.98 -20.38 -21.19
CA ILE A 86 -12.14 -19.24 -20.79
C ILE A 86 -11.36 -19.62 -19.53
N PRO A 87 -10.02 -19.50 -19.55
CA PRO A 87 -9.22 -19.76 -18.36
C PRO A 87 -9.61 -18.87 -17.18
N ILE A 88 -9.57 -19.43 -15.97
CA ILE A 88 -9.98 -18.78 -14.73
C ILE A 88 -8.75 -18.58 -13.85
N THR A 89 -8.57 -17.37 -13.32
CA THR A 89 -7.58 -17.09 -12.27
C THR A 89 -8.30 -16.54 -11.04
N GLY A 90 -8.27 -17.31 -9.95
CA GLY A 90 -8.75 -16.85 -8.65
C GLY A 90 -7.83 -15.76 -8.08
N ARG A 91 -8.41 -14.69 -7.55
CA ARG A 91 -7.66 -13.57 -6.96
C ARG A 91 -8.26 -13.12 -5.65
N GLY A 92 -7.44 -13.14 -4.60
CA GLY A 92 -7.70 -12.43 -3.34
C GLY A 92 -7.32 -10.95 -3.48
N ALA A 93 -6.43 -10.45 -2.62
CA ALA A 93 -5.95 -9.07 -2.71
C ALA A 93 -4.87 -8.84 -3.78
N GLY A 94 -4.46 -9.86 -4.54
CA GLY A 94 -3.39 -9.75 -5.55
C GLY A 94 -2.05 -9.32 -4.96
N THR A 95 -1.69 -9.83 -3.79
CA THR A 95 -0.42 -9.55 -3.08
C THR A 95 0.66 -10.59 -3.32
N SER A 96 0.41 -11.59 -4.18
CA SER A 96 1.40 -12.59 -4.56
C SER A 96 2.58 -11.97 -5.30
N CYS A 97 3.77 -12.50 -5.03
CA CYS A 97 5.02 -12.13 -5.72
C CYS A 97 5.40 -13.11 -6.83
N ALA A 98 4.56 -14.12 -7.11
CA ALA A 98 4.88 -15.22 -8.02
C ALA A 98 4.15 -15.17 -9.38
N GLY A 99 3.22 -14.24 -9.59
CA GLY A 99 2.50 -14.11 -10.87
C GLY A 99 1.35 -15.10 -11.04
N ASN A 100 0.95 -15.80 -9.97
CA ASN A 100 -0.16 -16.73 -9.95
C ASN A 100 -1.53 -16.06 -9.71
N ALA A 101 -1.56 -14.77 -9.33
CA ALA A 101 -2.78 -14.00 -9.12
C ALA A 101 -3.20 -13.18 -10.35
N VAL A 102 -2.58 -13.43 -11.51
CA VAL A 102 -2.90 -12.81 -12.80
C VAL A 102 -2.96 -13.88 -13.88
N GLY A 103 -3.81 -13.66 -14.89
CA GLY A 103 -3.98 -14.62 -15.98
C GLY A 103 -4.65 -14.01 -17.20
N PRO A 104 -4.55 -14.67 -18.37
CA PRO A 104 -4.99 -14.10 -19.65
C PRO A 104 -6.50 -14.17 -19.86
N GLY A 105 -7.23 -14.98 -19.10
CA GLY A 105 -8.68 -15.19 -19.22
C GLY A 105 -9.50 -14.30 -18.27
N LEU A 106 -10.35 -14.94 -17.48
CA LEU A 106 -11.18 -14.32 -16.46
C LEU A 106 -10.43 -14.27 -15.12
N VAL A 107 -10.24 -13.08 -14.57
CA VAL A 107 -9.77 -12.92 -13.19
C VAL A 107 -10.97 -12.74 -12.27
N ILE A 108 -11.09 -13.57 -11.23
CA ILE A 108 -12.19 -13.48 -10.25
C ILE A 108 -11.67 -12.87 -8.95
N ASP A 109 -12.07 -11.63 -8.67
CA ASP A 109 -11.78 -10.93 -7.41
C ASP A 109 -12.78 -11.31 -6.33
N MET A 110 -12.35 -12.24 -5.47
CA MET A 110 -13.12 -12.67 -4.30
C MET A 110 -12.94 -11.71 -3.12
N ASN A 111 -11.92 -10.84 -3.15
CA ASN A 111 -11.70 -9.91 -2.06
C ASN A 111 -12.77 -8.82 -2.03
N ARG A 112 -13.31 -8.32 -3.13
CA ARG A 112 -14.21 -7.13 -3.06
C ARG A 112 -15.44 -7.31 -2.17
N HIS A 113 -16.13 -8.44 -2.26
CA HIS A 113 -17.43 -8.64 -1.61
C HIS A 113 -17.53 -9.92 -0.76
N LEU A 114 -16.78 -10.98 -1.08
CA LEU A 114 -16.86 -12.26 -0.36
C LEU A 114 -15.99 -12.27 0.92
N ARG A 115 -16.31 -11.38 1.86
CA ARG A 115 -15.52 -11.10 3.08
C ARG A 115 -16.22 -11.47 4.38
N ARG A 116 -17.19 -12.37 4.37
CA ARG A 116 -17.93 -12.75 5.58
C ARG A 116 -17.16 -13.77 6.41
N ILE A 117 -17.04 -13.48 7.71
CA ILE A 117 -16.78 -14.51 8.72
C ILE A 117 -18.12 -15.14 9.03
N ILE A 118 -18.32 -16.39 8.62
CA ILE A 118 -19.60 -17.11 8.70
C ILE A 118 -19.87 -17.54 10.14
N ASP A 119 -18.85 -18.12 10.78
CA ASP A 119 -18.93 -18.61 12.15
C ASP A 119 -17.55 -18.63 12.83
N ILE A 120 -17.52 -18.47 14.16
CA ILE A 120 -16.34 -18.70 15.00
C ILE A 120 -16.81 -19.56 16.18
N ASP A 121 -16.23 -20.75 16.32
CA ASP A 121 -16.43 -21.63 17.46
C ASP A 121 -15.21 -21.56 18.40
N PRO A 122 -15.33 -20.90 19.56
CA PRO A 122 -14.23 -20.80 20.51
C PRO A 122 -13.90 -22.11 21.25
N GLN A 123 -14.87 -23.03 21.35
CA GLN A 123 -14.69 -24.30 22.05
C GLN A 123 -13.87 -25.26 21.18
N GLU A 124 -14.27 -25.42 19.92
CA GLU A 124 -13.54 -26.21 18.93
C GLU A 124 -12.32 -25.47 18.37
N ARG A 125 -12.21 -24.17 18.66
CA ARG A 125 -11.17 -23.25 18.14
C ARG A 125 -11.13 -23.28 16.62
N THR A 126 -12.27 -23.05 15.99
CA THR A 126 -12.38 -23.00 14.53
C THR A 126 -13.09 -21.76 14.05
N ALA A 127 -12.89 -21.40 12.79
CA ALA A 127 -13.68 -20.38 12.10
C ALA A 127 -14.04 -20.84 10.71
N THR A 128 -15.27 -20.55 10.28
CA THR A 128 -15.74 -20.76 8.91
C THR A 128 -15.81 -19.40 8.22
N VAL A 129 -15.18 -19.26 7.05
CA VAL A 129 -15.01 -17.97 6.38
C VAL A 129 -15.22 -18.07 4.86
N GLU A 130 -15.65 -16.96 4.25
CA GLU A 130 -15.56 -16.74 2.81
C GLU A 130 -14.10 -16.48 2.39
N PRO A 131 -13.70 -16.82 1.15
CA PRO A 131 -12.30 -16.78 0.70
C PRO A 131 -11.67 -15.38 0.66
N GLY A 132 -12.49 -14.33 0.58
CA GLY A 132 -12.06 -12.93 0.53
C GLY A 132 -11.82 -12.28 1.88
N VAL A 133 -12.11 -12.96 3.01
CA VAL A 133 -11.85 -12.45 4.36
C VAL A 133 -10.37 -12.09 4.51
N VAL A 134 -10.10 -10.84 4.90
CA VAL A 134 -8.74 -10.38 5.21
C VAL A 134 -8.28 -10.99 6.53
N GLN A 135 -7.04 -11.48 6.60
CA GLN A 135 -6.55 -12.18 7.79
C GLN A 135 -6.69 -11.33 9.07
N SER A 136 -6.33 -10.05 9.03
CA SER A 136 -6.44 -9.19 10.22
C SER A 136 -7.88 -8.96 10.68
N ALA A 137 -8.86 -9.08 9.78
CA ALA A 137 -10.28 -9.01 10.15
C ALA A 137 -10.70 -10.26 10.91
N LEU A 138 -10.24 -11.45 10.48
CA LEU A 138 -10.43 -12.69 11.24
C LEU A 138 -9.73 -12.61 12.61
N GLN A 139 -8.50 -12.07 12.66
CA GLN A 139 -7.80 -11.86 13.93
C GLN A 139 -8.56 -10.95 14.88
N ALA A 140 -9.07 -9.82 14.39
CA ALA A 140 -9.85 -8.90 15.21
C ALA A 140 -11.13 -9.56 15.77
N ALA A 141 -11.79 -10.42 14.98
CA ALA A 141 -13.00 -11.13 15.38
C ALA A 141 -12.72 -12.28 16.37
N ALA A 142 -11.56 -12.94 16.27
CA ALA A 142 -11.16 -14.03 17.16
C ALA A 142 -10.60 -13.53 18.51
N LYS A 143 -10.03 -12.32 18.55
CA LYS A 143 -9.37 -11.73 19.72
C LYS A 143 -10.21 -11.75 21.02
N PRO A 144 -11.52 -11.44 21.03
CA PRO A 144 -12.34 -11.49 22.24
C PRO A 144 -12.39 -12.86 22.92
N PHE A 145 -12.08 -13.94 22.19
CA PHE A 145 -12.04 -15.30 22.69
C PHE A 145 -10.64 -15.76 23.13
N GLY A 146 -9.64 -14.88 23.08
CA GLY A 146 -8.24 -15.24 23.32
C GLY A 146 -7.64 -16.12 22.21
N LEU A 147 -8.23 -16.08 21.01
CA LEU A 147 -7.84 -16.89 19.87
C LEU A 147 -7.33 -16.03 18.71
N ARG A 148 -6.55 -16.66 17.83
CA ARG A 148 -6.02 -16.10 16.59
C ARG A 148 -5.95 -17.16 15.48
N PHE A 149 -5.89 -16.73 14.23
CA PHE A 149 -5.41 -17.55 13.11
C PHE A 149 -3.88 -17.62 13.12
N GLY A 150 -3.31 -18.81 12.91
CA GLY A 150 -1.87 -19.07 13.11
C GLY A 150 -0.94 -18.24 12.20
N PRO A 151 -0.97 -18.43 10.88
CA PRO A 151 -0.07 -17.75 9.95
C PRO A 151 -0.26 -16.22 9.92
N ASP A 152 0.85 -15.48 9.85
CA ASP A 152 0.88 -14.02 9.88
C ASP A 152 1.85 -13.41 8.86
N PRO A 153 1.56 -13.51 7.56
CA PRO A 153 2.41 -12.91 6.53
C PRO A 153 2.54 -11.39 6.74
N SER A 154 3.59 -10.79 6.19
CA SER A 154 3.78 -9.33 6.15
C SER A 154 2.62 -8.57 5.47
N THR A 155 1.77 -9.29 4.75
CA THR A 155 0.56 -8.81 4.10
C THR A 155 -0.73 -9.08 4.89
N SER A 156 -0.67 -9.56 6.14
CA SER A 156 -1.81 -9.95 7.00
C SER A 156 -2.96 -8.93 7.07
N ASN A 157 -2.66 -7.64 7.01
CA ASN A 157 -3.66 -6.56 7.00
C ASN A 157 -4.40 -6.36 5.66
N ARG A 158 -4.15 -7.21 4.65
CA ARG A 158 -4.71 -7.10 3.31
C ARG A 158 -4.84 -8.43 2.55
N CYS A 159 -3.97 -9.41 2.80
CA CYS A 159 -4.09 -10.74 2.19
C CYS A 159 -5.36 -11.43 2.67
N THR A 160 -5.93 -12.27 1.81
CA THR A 160 -7.19 -12.97 2.12
C THR A 160 -6.92 -14.41 2.49
N ILE A 161 -7.79 -15.02 3.32
CA ILE A 161 -7.65 -16.41 3.74
C ILE A 161 -7.59 -17.36 2.53
N GLY A 162 -8.44 -17.18 1.51
CA GLY A 162 -8.38 -18.01 0.30
C GLY A 162 -7.06 -17.86 -0.48
N GLY A 163 -6.48 -16.66 -0.53
CA GLY A 163 -5.16 -16.45 -1.14
C GLY A 163 -4.02 -17.04 -0.31
N MET A 164 -4.14 -17.01 1.02
CA MET A 164 -3.18 -17.64 1.93
C MET A 164 -3.19 -19.16 1.75
N ILE A 165 -4.36 -19.78 1.70
CA ILE A 165 -4.50 -21.22 1.42
C ILE A 165 -3.92 -21.55 0.04
N GLY A 166 -4.27 -20.77 -0.99
CA GLY A 166 -3.77 -20.96 -2.35
C GLY A 166 -2.24 -20.98 -2.47
N ASN A 167 -1.53 -20.17 -1.68
CA ASN A 167 -0.06 -20.12 -1.69
C ASN A 167 0.62 -20.96 -0.60
N ASN A 168 -0.17 -21.69 0.22
CA ASN A 168 0.31 -22.26 1.49
C ASN A 168 1.08 -21.24 2.35
N ALA A 169 0.54 -20.02 2.44
CA ALA A 169 1.23 -18.87 3.00
C ALA A 169 1.58 -19.06 4.48
N CYS A 170 2.62 -18.37 4.88
CA CYS A 170 3.22 -18.45 6.20
C CYS A 170 3.44 -17.05 6.78
N GLY A 171 4.31 -16.93 7.78
CA GLY A 171 4.78 -15.67 8.34
C GLY A 171 5.86 -15.96 9.40
N PRO A 172 6.35 -14.93 10.11
CA PRO A 172 7.34 -15.10 11.17
C PRO A 172 6.95 -16.14 12.21
N ARG A 173 5.65 -16.20 12.57
CA ARG A 173 5.16 -17.10 13.61
C ARG A 173 4.68 -18.45 13.10
N ALA A 174 4.89 -18.75 11.82
CA ALA A 174 4.58 -20.08 11.28
C ALA A 174 5.42 -21.18 11.95
N LEU A 175 6.63 -20.85 12.45
CA LEU A 175 7.44 -21.77 13.24
C LEU A 175 6.70 -22.27 14.49
N GLY A 176 5.94 -21.39 15.17
CA GLY A 176 5.15 -21.76 16.35
C GLY A 176 3.71 -22.21 16.05
N TYR A 177 3.09 -21.69 14.99
CA TYR A 177 1.65 -21.85 14.73
C TYR A 177 1.31 -22.56 13.41
N GLY A 178 2.32 -23.04 12.68
CA GLY A 178 2.17 -23.74 11.41
C GLY A 178 1.86 -22.83 10.21
N ARG A 179 1.82 -23.46 9.03
CA ARG A 179 1.53 -22.82 7.74
C ARG A 179 0.03 -22.76 7.49
N SER A 180 -0.39 -22.22 6.34
CA SER A 180 -1.80 -22.24 5.95
C SER A 180 -2.35 -23.67 5.84
N ALA A 181 -1.57 -24.63 5.30
CA ALA A 181 -1.93 -26.04 5.30
C ALA A 181 -2.24 -26.54 6.72
N ASP A 182 -1.36 -26.29 7.69
CA ASP A 182 -1.53 -26.78 9.06
C ASP A 182 -2.78 -26.25 9.78
N ASN A 183 -3.29 -25.11 9.31
CA ASN A 183 -4.46 -24.43 9.85
C ASN A 183 -5.72 -24.62 9.00
N THR A 184 -5.67 -25.37 7.90
CA THR A 184 -6.84 -25.66 7.06
C THR A 184 -7.47 -26.99 7.47
N LEU A 185 -8.76 -26.96 7.82
CA LEU A 185 -9.50 -28.14 8.31
C LEU A 185 -10.51 -28.66 7.28
N GLY A 186 -11.06 -27.79 6.46
CA GLY A 186 -12.00 -28.18 5.41
C GLY A 186 -12.23 -27.07 4.40
N LEU A 187 -12.55 -27.43 3.16
CA LEU A 187 -12.76 -26.52 2.05
C LEU A 187 -13.98 -26.94 1.24
N ASP A 188 -14.82 -25.98 0.84
CA ASP A 188 -15.74 -26.16 -0.28
C ASP A 188 -15.08 -25.54 -1.53
N VAL A 189 -14.99 -26.30 -2.62
CA VAL A 189 -14.25 -25.96 -3.85
C VAL A 189 -15.09 -26.25 -5.09
N VAL A 190 -15.01 -25.38 -6.09
CA VAL A 190 -15.50 -25.65 -7.45
C VAL A 190 -14.31 -25.97 -8.35
N THR A 191 -14.33 -27.15 -8.98
CA THR A 191 -13.22 -27.66 -9.81
C THR A 191 -13.29 -27.17 -11.26
N GLY A 192 -12.28 -27.52 -12.08
CA GLY A 192 -12.24 -27.17 -13.51
C GLY A 192 -13.35 -27.80 -14.36
N THR A 193 -13.98 -28.86 -13.86
CA THR A 193 -15.16 -29.49 -14.48
C THR A 193 -16.48 -28.86 -14.03
N GLY A 194 -16.44 -27.92 -13.08
CA GLY A 194 -17.62 -27.34 -12.44
C GLY A 194 -18.20 -28.20 -11.31
N GLU A 195 -17.58 -29.34 -10.96
CA GLU A 195 -17.98 -30.16 -9.81
C GLU A 195 -17.70 -29.42 -8.50
N HIS A 196 -18.66 -29.50 -7.56
CA HIS A 196 -18.50 -29.00 -6.19
C HIS A 196 -17.96 -30.12 -5.31
N VAL A 197 -16.79 -29.89 -4.73
CA VAL A 197 -16.09 -30.85 -3.89
C VAL A 197 -15.91 -30.27 -2.50
N ARG A 198 -16.19 -31.10 -1.48
CA ARG A 198 -15.88 -30.78 -0.09
C ARG A 198 -14.65 -31.57 0.33
N LEU A 199 -13.55 -30.86 0.57
CA LEU A 199 -12.28 -31.42 1.02
C LEU A 199 -12.19 -31.37 2.55
N GLY A 200 -11.65 -32.41 3.17
CA GLY A 200 -11.55 -32.56 4.63
C GLY A 200 -11.96 -33.94 5.15
N PRO A 201 -12.18 -34.11 6.46
CA PRO A 201 -12.41 -35.42 7.09
C PRO A 201 -13.60 -36.22 6.51
N ASP A 202 -14.63 -35.53 6.02
CA ASP A 202 -15.85 -36.13 5.49
C ASP A 202 -15.74 -36.50 3.98
N ASP A 203 -14.60 -36.25 3.33
CA ASP A 203 -14.38 -36.35 1.88
C ASP A 203 -14.09 -37.78 1.37
N ALA A 204 -13.89 -38.75 2.27
CA ALA A 204 -13.41 -40.10 1.92
C ALA A 204 -14.26 -40.88 0.87
N SER A 205 -15.44 -40.38 0.50
CA SER A 205 -16.36 -41.00 -0.47
C SER A 205 -16.56 -40.23 -1.79
N SER A 206 -15.90 -39.10 -2.04
CA SER A 206 -16.03 -38.36 -3.32
C SER A 206 -15.29 -39.05 -4.48
N GLY A 207 -15.68 -38.73 -5.72
CA GLY A 207 -14.99 -39.23 -6.93
C GLY A 207 -13.54 -38.78 -7.00
N VAL A 208 -13.31 -37.51 -6.66
CA VAL A 208 -11.99 -36.88 -6.56
C VAL A 208 -11.12 -37.57 -5.51
N SER A 209 -11.63 -37.77 -4.29
CA SER A 209 -10.87 -38.43 -3.21
C SER A 209 -10.45 -39.86 -3.57
N ARG A 210 -11.32 -40.63 -4.23
CA ARG A 210 -10.96 -41.96 -4.71
C ARG A 210 -9.88 -41.93 -5.79
N ALA A 211 -9.99 -40.98 -6.72
CA ALA A 211 -8.99 -40.82 -7.79
C ALA A 211 -7.62 -40.41 -7.21
N LEU A 212 -7.60 -39.48 -6.25
CA LEU A 212 -6.39 -39.09 -5.54
C LEU A 212 -5.80 -40.24 -4.74
N ALA A 213 -6.60 -40.98 -3.99
CA ALA A 213 -6.14 -42.12 -3.21
C ALA A 213 -5.47 -43.17 -4.12
N ALA A 214 -6.08 -43.49 -5.26
CA ALA A 214 -5.50 -44.42 -6.24
C ALA A 214 -4.17 -43.91 -6.80
N LEU A 215 -4.11 -42.62 -7.20
CA LEU A 215 -2.87 -42.01 -7.70
C LEU A 215 -1.74 -42.05 -6.64
N VAL A 216 -2.07 -41.80 -5.38
CA VAL A 216 -1.11 -41.84 -4.27
C VAL A 216 -0.64 -43.26 -4.00
N ASP A 217 -1.55 -44.24 -3.98
CA ASP A 217 -1.21 -45.64 -3.71
C ASP A 217 -0.26 -46.22 -4.77
N ASP A 218 -0.44 -45.82 -6.03
CA ASP A 218 0.46 -46.18 -7.13
C ASP A 218 1.82 -45.46 -7.08
N ASN A 219 1.97 -44.44 -6.23
CA ASN A 219 3.14 -43.55 -6.20
C ASN A 219 3.67 -43.25 -4.79
N LEU A 220 3.46 -44.16 -3.82
CA LEU A 220 3.92 -43.95 -2.43
C LEU A 220 5.42 -43.68 -2.31
N ALA A 221 6.25 -44.39 -3.08
CA ALA A 221 7.71 -44.25 -3.01
C ALA A 221 8.20 -42.83 -3.37
N PRO A 222 7.93 -42.28 -4.57
CA PRO A 222 8.36 -40.93 -4.90
C PRO A 222 7.77 -39.87 -3.97
N ILE A 223 6.49 -40.00 -3.56
CA ILE A 223 5.88 -39.03 -2.63
C ILE A 223 6.64 -39.00 -1.30
N ARG A 224 6.94 -40.17 -0.70
CA ARG A 224 7.65 -40.26 0.58
C ARG A 224 9.10 -39.75 0.53
N THR A 225 9.75 -39.83 -0.63
CA THR A 225 11.16 -39.48 -0.77
C THR A 225 11.39 -38.08 -1.30
N GLU A 226 10.40 -37.48 -1.97
CA GLU A 226 10.55 -36.19 -2.64
C GLU A 226 9.63 -35.10 -2.07
N CYS A 227 8.46 -35.42 -1.49
CA CYS A 227 7.51 -34.42 -0.98
C CYS A 227 7.57 -34.29 0.55
N GLY A 228 7.53 -33.04 1.06
CA GLY A 228 7.41 -32.77 2.49
C GLY A 228 8.61 -33.19 3.34
N ARG A 229 9.83 -33.12 2.81
CA ARG A 229 11.08 -33.50 3.48
C ARG A 229 11.45 -32.55 4.62
N PHE A 230 11.01 -31.30 4.54
CA PHE A 230 11.14 -30.30 5.60
C PHE A 230 9.95 -29.33 5.58
N THR A 231 9.76 -28.57 6.67
CA THR A 231 8.56 -27.75 6.89
C THR A 231 8.31 -26.68 5.84
N ARG A 232 9.34 -26.17 5.14
CA ARG A 232 9.20 -25.14 4.09
C ARG A 232 9.41 -25.66 2.68
N GLU A 233 9.25 -26.97 2.48
CA GLU A 233 9.03 -27.51 1.14
C GLU A 233 7.60 -27.20 0.71
N VAL A 234 7.42 -26.08 0.00
CA VAL A 234 6.11 -25.56 -0.45
C VAL A 234 5.96 -25.62 -1.97
N SER A 235 7.04 -25.77 -2.72
CA SER A 235 6.99 -25.87 -4.18
C SER A 235 6.29 -27.15 -4.67
N GLY A 236 5.49 -27.05 -5.72
CA GLY A 236 4.68 -28.14 -6.26
C GLY A 236 3.42 -28.43 -5.45
N TYR A 237 2.78 -29.57 -5.72
CA TYR A 237 1.63 -30.00 -4.93
C TYR A 237 2.08 -30.74 -3.66
N SER A 238 1.48 -30.40 -2.51
CA SER A 238 1.74 -30.95 -1.18
C SER A 238 1.22 -32.39 -1.01
N LEU A 239 1.69 -33.31 -1.86
CA LEU A 239 1.21 -34.69 -1.96
C LEU A 239 1.49 -35.53 -0.69
N GLU A 240 2.44 -35.12 0.14
CA GLU A 240 2.75 -35.76 1.41
C GLU A 240 1.51 -35.84 2.32
N HIS A 241 0.63 -34.84 2.27
CA HIS A 241 -0.58 -34.82 3.09
C HIS A 241 -1.58 -35.91 2.70
N LEU A 242 -1.50 -36.43 1.47
CA LEU A 242 -2.37 -37.49 0.98
C LEU A 242 -1.87 -38.90 1.32
N LEU A 243 -0.67 -39.03 1.92
CA LEU A 243 -0.13 -40.33 2.31
C LEU A 243 -1.03 -41.02 3.35
N PRO A 244 -1.16 -42.37 3.33
CA PRO A 244 -1.97 -43.10 4.30
C PRO A 244 -1.60 -42.82 5.76
N GLU A 245 -0.30 -42.74 6.06
CA GLU A 245 0.24 -42.42 7.38
C GLU A 245 -0.09 -40.99 7.85
N ASN A 246 -0.40 -40.09 6.92
CA ASN A 246 -0.80 -38.71 7.20
C ASN A 246 -2.33 -38.52 7.16
N GLY A 247 -3.09 -39.62 7.14
CA GLY A 247 -4.55 -39.60 7.23
C GLY A 247 -5.28 -39.24 5.93
N ARG A 248 -4.55 -39.13 4.80
CA ARG A 248 -5.07 -38.70 3.50
C ARG A 248 -5.80 -37.35 3.56
N ASP A 249 -5.19 -36.36 4.19
CA ASP A 249 -5.81 -35.05 4.44
C ASP A 249 -5.91 -34.22 3.15
N THR A 250 -7.10 -34.25 2.52
CA THR A 250 -7.36 -33.52 1.27
C THR A 250 -7.44 -32.01 1.46
N ALA A 251 -7.79 -31.53 2.65
CA ALA A 251 -7.86 -30.10 2.95
C ALA A 251 -6.46 -29.48 3.07
N ARG A 252 -5.55 -30.16 3.77
CA ARG A 252 -4.13 -29.77 3.84
C ARG A 252 -3.45 -29.83 2.47
N PHE A 253 -3.67 -30.92 1.73
CA PHE A 253 -3.15 -31.10 0.37
C PHE A 253 -3.51 -29.94 -0.57
N PHE A 254 -4.73 -29.42 -0.48
CA PHE A 254 -5.18 -28.35 -1.37
C PHE A 254 -4.47 -27.01 -1.15
N SER A 255 -3.81 -26.83 0.00
CA SER A 255 -3.00 -25.64 0.26
C SER A 255 -1.73 -25.64 -0.58
N GLY A 256 -1.45 -24.53 -1.25
CA GLY A 256 -0.32 -24.42 -2.19
C GLY A 256 -0.65 -24.81 -3.63
N THR A 257 -1.92 -25.10 -3.93
CA THR A 257 -2.34 -25.44 -5.31
C THR A 257 -2.51 -24.21 -6.22
N GLU A 258 -2.38 -23.00 -5.69
CA GLU A 258 -2.34 -21.74 -6.47
C GLU A 258 -3.54 -21.53 -7.40
N GLY A 259 -4.69 -22.09 -7.05
CA GLY A 259 -5.91 -22.01 -7.86
C GLY A 259 -5.87 -22.85 -9.14
N THR A 260 -4.90 -23.76 -9.29
CA THR A 260 -4.80 -24.66 -10.45
C THR A 260 -5.76 -25.85 -10.36
N LEU A 261 -6.24 -26.19 -9.16
CA LEU A 261 -7.17 -27.32 -8.97
C LEU A 261 -8.63 -26.88 -8.78
N GLY A 262 -8.88 -25.59 -8.56
CA GLY A 262 -10.24 -25.06 -8.40
C GLY A 262 -10.30 -23.76 -7.62
N ILE A 263 -11.52 -23.28 -7.42
CA ILE A 263 -11.82 -22.04 -6.70
C ILE A 263 -12.47 -22.37 -5.36
N ILE A 264 -11.85 -21.89 -4.28
CA ILE A 264 -12.37 -22.01 -2.91
C ILE A 264 -13.60 -21.11 -2.77
N THR A 265 -14.73 -21.65 -2.32
CA THR A 265 -15.95 -20.90 -2.03
C THR A 265 -16.17 -20.71 -0.53
N ARG A 266 -15.63 -21.60 0.30
CA ARG A 266 -15.66 -21.54 1.77
C ARG A 266 -14.46 -22.27 2.36
N ALA A 267 -13.94 -21.77 3.48
CA ALA A 267 -12.87 -22.42 4.24
C ALA A 267 -13.24 -22.53 5.73
N THR A 268 -12.99 -23.70 6.31
CA THR A 268 -12.97 -23.92 7.75
C THR A 268 -11.53 -24.01 8.21
N VAL A 269 -11.14 -23.10 9.10
CA VAL A 269 -9.77 -22.94 9.58
C VAL A 269 -9.66 -23.15 11.08
N ARG A 270 -8.50 -23.64 11.51
CA ARG A 270 -8.11 -23.75 12.91
C ARG A 270 -7.71 -22.39 13.47
N LEU A 271 -8.07 -22.15 14.72
CA LEU A 271 -7.60 -21.05 15.54
C LEU A 271 -6.70 -21.58 16.67
N VAL A 272 -5.72 -20.78 17.06
CA VAL A 272 -4.75 -21.07 18.12
C VAL A 272 -4.85 -20.00 19.21
N ALA A 273 -4.42 -20.34 20.43
CA ALA A 273 -4.33 -19.37 21.52
C ALA A 273 -2.90 -18.80 21.57
N ASP A 274 -2.77 -17.49 21.76
CA ASP A 274 -1.47 -16.89 22.06
C ASP A 274 -1.10 -17.16 23.52
N ALA A 275 0.18 -17.42 23.77
CA ALA A 275 0.68 -17.50 25.14
C ALA A 275 0.71 -16.09 25.78
N PRO A 276 0.45 -15.96 27.09
CA PRO A 276 0.30 -14.67 27.75
C PRO A 276 1.63 -13.90 27.90
N CYS A 277 2.76 -14.59 27.92
CA CYS A 277 4.08 -13.98 28.05
C CYS A 277 4.82 -14.05 26.71
N LYS A 278 5.38 -12.92 26.28
CA LYS A 278 6.21 -12.81 25.08
C LYS A 278 7.44 -11.96 25.37
N THR A 279 8.58 -12.31 24.77
CA THR A 279 9.79 -11.48 24.79
C THR A 279 10.55 -11.64 23.48
N MET A 280 11.28 -10.59 23.10
CA MET A 280 12.17 -10.61 21.95
C MET A 280 13.62 -10.68 22.43
N VAL A 281 14.41 -11.51 21.76
CA VAL A 281 15.88 -11.52 21.89
C VAL A 281 16.48 -11.13 20.54
N ALA A 282 17.36 -10.13 20.54
CA ALA A 282 18.14 -9.74 19.37
C ALA A 282 19.57 -10.26 19.52
N LEU A 283 20.07 -11.00 18.53
CA LEU A 283 21.42 -11.57 18.51
C LEU A 283 22.21 -10.97 17.34
N GLY A 284 23.41 -10.46 17.61
CA GLY A 284 24.32 -9.88 16.62
C GLY A 284 25.47 -10.82 16.25
N TYR A 285 25.73 -10.95 14.96
CA TYR A 285 26.77 -11.82 14.39
C TYR A 285 27.67 -11.03 13.42
N PRO A 286 28.89 -11.51 13.13
CA PRO A 286 29.79 -10.84 12.20
C PRO A 286 29.20 -10.70 10.80
N THR A 287 28.40 -11.67 10.35
CA THR A 287 27.74 -11.66 9.03
C THR A 287 26.39 -12.36 9.08
N MET A 288 25.52 -12.08 8.11
CA MET A 288 24.22 -12.75 8.00
C MET A 288 24.32 -14.27 7.79
N PRO A 289 25.22 -14.83 6.96
CA PRO A 289 25.42 -16.28 6.88
C PRO A 289 25.77 -16.93 8.22
N MET A 290 26.57 -16.28 9.07
CA MET A 290 26.88 -16.79 10.41
C MET A 290 25.65 -16.80 11.33
N ALA A 291 24.80 -15.77 11.24
CA ALA A 291 23.50 -15.80 11.91
C ALA A 291 22.62 -16.96 11.41
N GLY A 292 22.67 -17.25 10.09
CA GLY A 292 22.02 -18.40 9.48
C GLY A 292 22.51 -19.73 10.04
N THR A 293 23.83 -19.93 10.16
CA THR A 293 24.43 -21.12 10.79
C THR A 293 23.99 -21.31 12.24
N ALA A 294 23.83 -20.23 13.01
CA ALA A 294 23.41 -20.31 14.41
C ALA A 294 21.94 -20.73 14.60
N THR A 295 21.13 -20.74 13.54
CA THR A 295 19.69 -21.02 13.59
C THR A 295 19.38 -22.35 14.27
N THR A 296 20.11 -23.43 13.98
CA THR A 296 19.86 -24.75 14.57
C THR A 296 20.04 -24.74 16.09
N THR A 297 21.06 -24.03 16.59
CA THR A 297 21.26 -23.82 18.03
C THR A 297 20.17 -22.94 18.64
N ILE A 298 19.69 -21.91 17.92
CA ILE A 298 18.59 -21.06 18.38
C ILE A 298 17.28 -21.88 18.50
N LEU A 299 17.02 -22.80 17.56
CA LEU A 299 15.83 -23.65 17.55
C LEU A 299 15.71 -24.55 18.80
N GLU A 300 16.83 -24.94 19.42
CA GLU A 300 16.84 -25.72 20.67
C GLU A 300 16.14 -25.00 21.84
N TYR A 301 15.96 -23.67 21.75
CA TYR A 301 15.24 -22.86 22.74
C TYR A 301 13.72 -22.78 22.49
N GLY A 302 13.19 -23.50 21.50
CA GLY A 302 11.76 -23.51 21.17
C GLY A 302 11.15 -22.13 20.90
N PRO A 303 11.71 -21.33 19.97
CA PRO A 303 11.16 -20.03 19.63
C PRO A 303 9.90 -20.12 18.76
N THR A 304 9.07 -19.08 18.81
CA THR A 304 7.91 -18.94 17.91
C THR A 304 8.25 -18.24 16.61
N ALA A 305 9.34 -17.48 16.57
CA ALA A 305 9.86 -16.83 15.37
C ALA A 305 11.38 -16.66 15.45
N ILE A 306 12.06 -16.77 14.32
CA ILE A 306 13.47 -16.42 14.14
C ILE A 306 13.60 -15.70 12.80
N GLU A 307 13.88 -14.39 12.81
CA GLU A 307 14.08 -13.59 11.60
C GLU A 307 15.53 -13.19 11.41
N GLY A 308 16.05 -13.38 10.20
CA GLY A 308 17.34 -12.87 9.77
C GLY A 308 17.26 -11.47 9.20
N LEU A 309 18.19 -10.60 9.61
CA LEU A 309 18.34 -9.24 9.11
C LEU A 309 19.79 -8.96 8.70
N ASP A 310 19.99 -8.32 7.55
CA ASP A 310 21.30 -7.96 7.00
C ASP A 310 21.60 -6.46 7.19
N ALA A 311 22.87 -6.11 7.45
CA ALA A 311 23.33 -4.71 7.60
C ALA A 311 22.95 -3.82 6.43
N ARG A 312 22.92 -4.33 5.20
CA ARG A 312 22.53 -3.57 4.02
C ARG A 312 21.08 -3.08 4.12
N LEU A 313 20.17 -3.90 4.65
CA LEU A 313 18.77 -3.53 4.85
C LEU A 313 18.62 -2.51 5.99
N VAL A 314 19.38 -2.66 7.08
CA VAL A 314 19.39 -1.71 8.19
C VAL A 314 19.89 -0.34 7.75
N GLN A 315 21.04 -0.31 7.06
CA GLN A 315 21.64 0.93 6.54
C GLN A 315 20.68 1.65 5.59
N LEU A 316 20.02 0.90 4.70
CA LEU A 316 19.00 1.44 3.81
C LEU A 316 17.87 2.16 4.57
N VAL A 317 17.34 1.55 5.64
CA VAL A 317 16.26 2.16 6.43
C VAL A 317 16.75 3.47 7.05
N ALA A 318 17.97 3.48 7.58
CA ALA A 318 18.59 4.68 8.15
C ALA A 318 18.78 5.78 7.10
N ASP A 319 19.26 5.45 5.90
CA ASP A 319 19.50 6.43 4.83
C ASP A 319 18.20 7.05 4.32
N ARG A 320 17.12 6.26 4.26
CA ARG A 320 15.85 6.68 3.67
C ARG A 320 14.92 7.39 4.66
N LEU A 321 14.81 6.86 5.88
CA LEU A 321 13.87 7.33 6.89
C LEU A 321 14.57 8.16 7.99
N GLY A 322 15.89 8.27 7.93
CA GLY A 322 16.73 8.94 8.90
C GLY A 322 17.28 7.96 9.96
N PRO A 323 18.42 8.28 10.60
CA PRO A 323 19.09 7.39 11.56
C PRO A 323 18.19 6.93 12.72
N SER A 324 17.27 7.79 13.17
CA SER A 324 16.33 7.46 14.26
C SER A 324 15.26 6.43 13.90
N ALA A 325 15.10 6.11 12.61
CA ALA A 325 14.15 5.10 12.15
C ALA A 325 14.61 3.67 12.46
N VAL A 326 15.91 3.47 12.67
CA VAL A 326 16.51 2.21 13.08
C VAL A 326 16.68 2.23 14.61
N PRO A 327 15.96 1.38 15.36
CA PRO A 327 16.23 1.20 16.78
C PRO A 327 17.64 0.63 17.01
N PRO A 328 18.26 0.87 18.18
CA PRO A 328 19.54 0.24 18.52
C PRO A 328 19.49 -1.28 18.35
N LEU A 329 20.58 -1.85 17.83
CA LEU A 329 20.80 -3.28 17.62
C LEU A 329 22.14 -3.70 18.27
N PRO A 330 22.28 -4.97 18.71
CA PRO A 330 23.54 -5.48 19.22
C PRO A 330 24.64 -5.47 18.14
N CYS A 331 25.90 -5.50 18.57
CA CYS A 331 27.07 -5.46 17.70
C CYS A 331 27.04 -6.60 16.64
N GLY A 332 27.23 -6.23 15.37
CA GLY A 332 27.31 -7.17 14.26
C GLY A 332 26.92 -6.53 12.91
N GLU A 333 26.97 -7.33 11.85
CA GLU A 333 26.48 -6.98 10.51
C GLU A 333 25.39 -7.95 10.00
N GLY A 334 25.08 -8.98 10.78
CA GLY A 334 23.92 -9.85 10.58
C GLY A 334 23.24 -10.12 11.91
N TRP A 335 21.91 -10.09 11.93
CA TRP A 335 21.13 -10.27 13.16
C TRP A 335 20.12 -11.38 13.05
N ALA A 336 19.87 -12.05 14.17
CA ALA A 336 18.71 -12.91 14.38
C ALA A 336 17.78 -12.25 15.42
N LEU A 337 16.55 -11.94 15.03
CA LEU A 337 15.49 -11.48 15.91
C LEU A 337 14.62 -12.68 16.29
N VAL A 338 14.62 -13.03 17.58
CA VAL A 338 13.99 -14.25 18.08
C VAL A 338 12.82 -13.88 18.98
N GLU A 339 11.66 -14.48 18.77
CA GLU A 339 10.51 -14.38 19.67
C GLU A 339 10.40 -15.65 20.51
N LEU A 340 10.30 -15.47 21.83
CA LEU A 340 9.99 -16.53 22.78
C LEU A 340 8.65 -16.23 23.43
N VAL A 341 7.81 -17.25 23.56
CA VAL A 341 6.52 -17.16 24.25
C VAL A 341 6.35 -18.28 25.26
N GLY A 342 5.50 -18.07 26.26
CA GLY A 342 5.16 -19.07 27.26
C GLY A 342 4.11 -18.59 28.27
N ASP A 343 3.71 -19.49 29.16
CA ASP A 343 2.70 -19.22 30.18
C ASP A 343 3.27 -18.58 31.45
N ASP A 344 4.56 -18.82 31.75
CA ASP A 344 5.24 -18.29 32.94
C ASP A 344 6.28 -17.22 32.54
N PRO A 345 6.14 -15.96 33.01
CA PRO A 345 7.09 -14.90 32.68
C PRO A 345 8.51 -15.18 33.18
N ARG A 346 8.69 -15.96 34.27
CA ARG A 346 10.02 -16.32 34.78
C ARG A 346 10.71 -17.32 33.88
N GLU A 347 9.99 -18.33 33.41
CA GLU A 347 10.51 -19.30 32.44
C GLU A 347 10.98 -18.59 31.17
N VAL A 348 10.13 -17.74 30.61
CA VAL A 348 10.41 -17.01 29.37
C VAL A 348 11.62 -16.08 29.55
N ALA A 349 11.71 -15.35 30.66
CA ALA A 349 12.86 -14.50 30.96
C ALA A 349 14.16 -15.30 31.16
N ASP A 350 14.10 -16.44 31.84
CA ASP A 350 15.26 -17.32 32.04
C ASP A 350 15.75 -17.90 30.71
N ARG A 351 14.82 -18.33 29.85
CA ARG A 351 15.12 -18.85 28.51
C ARG A 351 15.70 -17.77 27.61
N ALA A 352 15.16 -16.56 27.64
CA ALA A 352 15.69 -15.41 26.92
C ALA A 352 17.12 -15.06 27.33
N ARG A 353 17.43 -15.06 28.63
CA ARG A 353 18.79 -14.83 29.13
C ARG A 353 19.77 -15.91 28.70
N ARG A 354 19.37 -17.19 28.76
CA ARG A 354 20.21 -18.29 28.26
C ARG A 354 20.45 -18.15 26.76
N LEU A 355 19.40 -17.89 25.98
CA LEU A 355 19.49 -17.68 24.53
C LEU A 355 20.45 -16.53 24.17
N ALA A 356 20.33 -15.38 24.83
CA ALA A 356 21.18 -14.21 24.59
C ALA A 356 22.69 -14.50 24.75
N SER A 357 23.06 -15.46 25.58
CA SER A 357 24.46 -15.87 25.82
C SER A 357 24.86 -17.20 25.17
N GLY A 358 23.90 -17.97 24.65
CA GLY A 358 24.06 -19.40 24.35
C GLY A 358 24.28 -19.77 22.89
N CYS A 359 24.28 -18.79 21.98
CA CYS A 359 24.26 -19.04 20.53
C CYS A 359 25.49 -18.51 19.77
N GLY A 360 26.60 -18.23 20.47
CA GLY A 360 27.84 -17.79 19.82
C GLY A 360 27.74 -16.42 19.12
N ALA A 361 26.76 -15.61 19.49
CA ALA A 361 26.62 -14.23 19.05
C ALA A 361 27.78 -13.36 19.59
N LEU A 362 28.14 -12.31 18.86
CA LEU A 362 29.05 -11.27 19.36
C LEU A 362 28.44 -10.56 20.56
N GLU A 363 27.14 -10.32 20.48
CA GLU A 363 26.35 -9.67 21.51
C GLU A 363 24.88 -10.12 21.39
N GLY A 364 24.21 -10.32 22.52
CA GLY A 364 22.80 -10.70 22.58
C GLY A 364 22.04 -9.86 23.59
N TRP A 365 20.89 -9.32 23.19
CA TRP A 365 20.04 -8.43 23.99
C TRP A 365 18.66 -9.03 24.20
N VAL A 366 18.18 -9.03 25.45
CA VAL A 366 16.75 -9.18 25.74
C VAL A 366 16.12 -7.80 25.57
N VAL A 367 15.12 -7.69 24.69
CA VAL A 367 14.49 -6.41 24.36
C VAL A 367 13.31 -6.18 25.31
N ASP A 368 13.57 -5.42 26.38
CA ASP A 368 12.59 -5.17 27.44
C ASP A 368 11.52 -4.12 27.05
N ASP A 369 11.82 -3.20 26.12
CA ASP A 369 10.88 -2.18 25.65
C ASP A 369 9.99 -2.73 24.51
N PRO A 370 8.68 -2.91 24.71
CA PRO A 370 7.78 -3.37 23.66
C PRO A 370 7.74 -2.42 22.45
N ALA A 371 7.91 -1.11 22.65
CA ALA A 371 7.92 -0.15 21.55
C ALA A 371 9.18 -0.30 20.69
N GLN A 372 10.32 -0.66 21.28
CA GLN A 372 11.53 -1.02 20.53
C GLN A 372 11.32 -2.31 19.73
N ALA A 373 10.76 -3.35 20.35
CA ALA A 373 10.46 -4.62 19.68
C ALA A 373 9.51 -4.42 18.47
N ASP A 374 8.45 -3.63 18.64
CA ASP A 374 7.50 -3.33 17.56
C ASP A 374 8.16 -2.58 16.40
N ARG A 375 9.09 -1.65 16.68
CA ARG A 375 9.85 -0.96 15.62
C ARG A 375 10.78 -1.91 14.87
N LEU A 376 11.46 -2.83 15.56
CA LEU A 376 12.31 -3.85 14.92
C LEU A 376 11.49 -4.80 14.02
N TRP A 377 10.33 -5.26 14.50
CA TRP A 377 9.37 -6.02 13.67
C TRP A 377 8.85 -5.20 12.48
N GLY A 378 8.67 -3.89 12.67
CA GLY A 378 8.27 -2.96 11.61
C GLY A 378 9.26 -2.91 10.45
N ILE A 379 10.57 -2.81 10.74
CA ILE A 379 11.63 -2.84 9.72
C ILE A 379 11.53 -4.11 8.87
N ARG A 380 11.37 -5.26 9.53
CA ARG A 380 11.22 -6.56 8.85
C ARG A 380 9.94 -6.64 8.01
N SER A 381 8.84 -6.09 8.51
CA SER A 381 7.53 -6.13 7.84
C SER A 381 7.48 -5.26 6.58
N ASP A 382 8.16 -4.11 6.59
CA ASP A 382 8.22 -3.19 5.45
C ASP A 382 9.39 -3.48 4.48
N ALA A 383 10.29 -4.41 4.83
CA ALA A 383 11.50 -4.76 4.08
C ALA A 383 11.25 -5.00 2.57
N ALA A 384 10.21 -5.76 2.22
CA ALA A 384 9.90 -6.06 0.81
C ALA A 384 9.62 -4.81 -0.04
N GLY A 385 8.94 -3.82 0.53
CA GLY A 385 8.65 -2.56 -0.15
C GLY A 385 9.83 -1.60 -0.16
N LEU A 386 10.64 -1.59 0.91
CA LEU A 386 11.84 -0.76 1.03
C LEU A 386 12.95 -1.26 0.10
N ALA A 387 13.22 -2.56 0.11
CA ALA A 387 14.26 -3.20 -0.70
C ALA A 387 14.02 -3.00 -2.21
N GLY A 388 12.77 -2.96 -2.68
CA GLY A 388 12.45 -2.76 -4.10
C GLY A 388 12.88 -1.40 -4.70
N VAL A 389 13.18 -0.42 -3.85
CA VAL A 389 13.54 0.97 -4.25
C VAL A 389 14.84 1.44 -3.58
N ALA A 390 15.65 0.48 -3.13
CA ALA A 390 16.77 0.69 -2.23
C ALA A 390 18.12 0.81 -2.92
N LEU A 391 18.31 -0.01 -3.95
CA LEU A 391 19.54 -0.10 -4.69
C LEU A 391 19.59 1.04 -5.72
N GLU A 392 20.77 1.30 -6.27
CA GLU A 392 20.96 2.27 -7.36
C GLU A 392 20.02 1.96 -8.54
N ASN A 393 19.87 0.66 -8.82
CA ASN A 393 18.89 0.12 -9.76
C ASN A 393 17.64 -0.38 -9.02
N PRO A 394 16.44 -0.35 -9.63
CA PRO A 394 15.26 -0.94 -9.02
C PRO A 394 15.46 -2.44 -8.74
N ALA A 395 15.07 -2.89 -7.55
CA ALA A 395 15.14 -4.30 -7.16
C ALA A 395 13.76 -4.96 -7.30
N TYR A 396 13.74 -6.18 -7.82
CA TYR A 396 12.52 -6.85 -8.27
C TYR A 396 12.23 -8.13 -7.48
N ALA A 397 10.97 -8.56 -7.58
CA ALA A 397 10.53 -9.92 -7.25
C ALA A 397 11.13 -10.95 -8.21
N GLY A 398 10.84 -12.23 -7.98
CA GLY A 398 11.23 -13.35 -8.82
C GLY A 398 11.73 -14.49 -7.95
N TRP A 399 13.04 -14.53 -7.72
CA TRP A 399 13.69 -15.55 -6.88
C TRP A 399 13.29 -15.53 -5.41
N GLU A 400 12.98 -14.35 -4.87
CA GLU A 400 12.86 -13.90 -3.46
C GLU A 400 12.19 -14.77 -2.36
N ASP A 401 12.19 -16.10 -2.44
CA ASP A 401 11.43 -16.98 -1.56
C ASP A 401 12.00 -18.40 -1.41
N SER A 402 13.26 -18.61 -1.72
CA SER A 402 13.88 -19.93 -1.62
C SER A 402 13.97 -20.39 -0.17
N ALA A 403 13.76 -21.68 0.08
CA ALA A 403 13.94 -22.28 1.39
C ALA A 403 14.86 -23.50 1.34
N VAL A 404 15.69 -23.71 2.36
CA VAL A 404 16.53 -24.90 2.54
C VAL A 404 16.29 -25.48 3.93
N PRO A 405 16.63 -26.76 4.19
CA PRO A 405 16.67 -27.26 5.56
C PRO A 405 17.51 -26.33 6.46
N PRO A 406 17.04 -25.95 7.67
CA PRO A 406 17.70 -24.95 8.52
C PRO A 406 19.19 -25.22 8.79
N GLU A 407 19.59 -26.49 8.85
CA GLU A 407 20.99 -26.92 9.01
C GLU A 407 21.92 -26.47 7.87
N HIS A 408 21.37 -26.20 6.68
CA HIS A 408 22.11 -25.75 5.51
C HIS A 408 22.02 -24.23 5.28
N LEU A 409 21.25 -23.50 6.09
CA LEU A 409 20.92 -22.10 5.84
C LEU A 409 22.14 -21.19 5.69
N GLY A 410 23.13 -21.31 6.58
CA GLY A 410 24.34 -20.48 6.51
C GLY A 410 25.21 -20.75 5.27
N GLU A 411 25.34 -22.03 4.89
CA GLU A 411 26.06 -22.43 3.67
C GLU A 411 25.33 -21.95 2.41
N TYR A 412 24.01 -22.09 2.38
CA TYR A 412 23.16 -21.60 1.31
C TYR A 412 23.28 -20.08 1.14
N LEU A 413 23.19 -19.30 2.23
CA LEU A 413 23.35 -17.84 2.17
C LEU A 413 24.72 -17.42 1.63
N THR A 414 25.77 -18.15 2.00
CA THR A 414 27.12 -17.93 1.47
C THR A 414 27.17 -18.18 -0.03
N ALA A 415 26.63 -19.31 -0.49
CA ALA A 415 26.61 -19.68 -1.89
C ALA A 415 25.72 -18.75 -2.74
N LEU A 416 24.57 -18.31 -2.21
CA LEU A 416 23.69 -17.36 -2.86
C LEU A 416 24.36 -15.99 -3.07
N ASN A 417 25.09 -15.50 -2.07
CA ASN A 417 25.89 -14.27 -2.21
C ASN A 417 26.97 -14.44 -3.29
N GLY A 418 27.61 -15.60 -3.37
CA GLY A 418 28.56 -15.94 -4.45
C GLY A 418 27.91 -15.91 -5.83
N LEU A 419 26.73 -16.51 -5.97
CA LEU A 419 25.98 -16.54 -7.23
C LEU A 419 25.54 -15.14 -7.68
N LEU A 420 25.07 -14.31 -6.74
CA LEU A 420 24.75 -12.90 -7.02
C LEU A 420 25.98 -12.15 -7.57
N ALA A 421 27.15 -12.33 -6.94
CA ALA A 421 28.39 -11.72 -7.39
C ALA A 421 28.84 -12.22 -8.78
N GLU A 422 28.72 -13.51 -9.06
CA GLU A 422 29.03 -14.11 -10.38
C GLU A 422 28.20 -13.49 -11.50
N HIS A 423 26.91 -13.24 -11.25
CA HIS A 423 26.00 -12.61 -12.21
C HIS A 423 26.08 -11.07 -12.21
N GLY A 424 26.88 -10.46 -11.33
CA GLY A 424 26.98 -9.01 -11.17
C GLY A 424 25.69 -8.36 -10.66
N LEU A 425 24.96 -9.07 -9.79
CA LEU A 425 23.70 -8.66 -9.20
C LEU A 425 23.86 -8.33 -7.71
N HIS A 426 23.05 -7.40 -7.22
CA HIS A 426 22.95 -7.04 -5.82
C HIS A 426 21.61 -7.50 -5.25
N GLY A 427 21.69 -8.22 -4.14
CA GLY A 427 20.53 -8.69 -3.39
C GLY A 427 20.45 -8.05 -2.01
N LEU A 428 19.23 -7.87 -1.51
CA LEU A 428 18.96 -7.48 -0.12
C LEU A 428 18.28 -8.65 0.61
N PRO A 429 19.06 -9.57 1.21
CA PRO A 429 18.51 -10.73 1.87
C PRO A 429 17.93 -10.40 3.26
N TYR A 430 16.80 -11.04 3.57
CA TYR A 430 16.14 -11.07 4.88
C TYR A 430 15.24 -12.31 4.91
N GLY A 431 14.87 -12.88 6.07
CA GLY A 431 14.05 -14.09 6.00
C GLY A 431 13.66 -14.74 7.31
N HIS A 432 12.84 -15.77 7.18
CA HIS A 432 12.36 -16.64 8.25
C HIS A 432 13.40 -17.73 8.52
N PHE A 433 14.46 -17.37 9.23
CA PHE A 433 15.60 -18.26 9.49
C PHE A 433 15.18 -19.55 10.17
N GLY A 434 14.23 -19.50 11.10
CA GLY A 434 13.80 -20.68 11.85
C GLY A 434 13.25 -21.80 10.99
N ASP A 435 12.72 -21.48 9.81
CA ASP A 435 12.26 -22.46 8.85
C ASP A 435 13.17 -22.56 7.59
N GLY A 436 14.35 -21.94 7.64
CA GLY A 436 15.31 -21.94 6.54
C GLY A 436 14.87 -21.19 5.27
N CYS A 437 13.89 -20.28 5.38
CA CYS A 437 13.35 -19.53 4.25
C CYS A 437 14.00 -18.14 4.13
N VAL A 438 14.43 -17.77 2.93
CA VAL A 438 15.15 -16.53 2.63
C VAL A 438 14.43 -15.75 1.54
N HIS A 439 14.20 -14.47 1.80
CA HIS A 439 13.75 -13.50 0.82
C HIS A 439 14.90 -12.63 0.34
N CYS A 440 14.85 -12.23 -0.93
CA CYS A 440 15.88 -11.40 -1.53
C CYS A 440 15.32 -10.61 -2.72
N ARG A 441 15.26 -9.28 -2.62
CA ARG A 441 15.00 -8.42 -3.80
C ARG A 441 16.29 -8.22 -4.56
N ILE A 442 16.26 -8.40 -5.89
CA ILE A 442 17.45 -8.42 -6.75
C ILE A 442 17.32 -7.38 -7.87
N ASP A 443 18.38 -6.65 -8.16
CA ASP A 443 18.45 -5.59 -9.17
C ASP A 443 18.55 -6.11 -10.62
N PHE A 444 17.63 -6.99 -11.00
CA PHE A 444 17.62 -7.57 -12.34
C PHE A 444 17.63 -6.49 -13.44
N PRO A 445 18.55 -6.59 -14.41
CA PRO A 445 18.84 -5.51 -15.33
C PRO A 445 17.90 -5.53 -16.54
N PHE A 446 16.60 -5.56 -16.30
CA PHE A 446 15.56 -5.69 -17.33
C PHE A 446 15.57 -4.57 -18.39
N GLU A 447 16.14 -3.40 -18.07
CA GLU A 447 16.26 -2.29 -19.02
C GLU A 447 17.48 -2.42 -19.96
N SER A 448 18.40 -3.34 -19.68
CA SER A 448 19.58 -3.58 -20.51
C SER A 448 19.27 -4.52 -21.67
N PRO A 449 19.98 -4.41 -22.82
CA PRO A 449 19.97 -5.45 -23.84
C PRO A 449 20.35 -6.81 -23.22
N GLY A 450 19.62 -7.87 -23.55
CA GLY A 450 19.83 -9.19 -22.95
C GLY A 450 19.39 -9.32 -21.48
N GLY A 451 18.70 -8.32 -20.92
CA GLY A 451 18.35 -8.26 -19.51
C GLY A 451 17.36 -9.34 -19.06
N VAL A 452 16.46 -9.77 -19.96
CA VAL A 452 15.46 -10.82 -19.69
C VAL A 452 16.12 -12.20 -19.69
N GLU A 453 17.00 -12.44 -20.65
CA GLU A 453 17.79 -13.66 -20.76
C GLU A 453 18.70 -13.84 -19.54
N ARG A 454 19.38 -12.77 -19.10
CA ARG A 454 20.17 -12.81 -17.85
C ARG A 454 19.35 -13.11 -16.61
N TYR A 455 18.10 -12.65 -16.55
CA TYR A 455 17.18 -12.99 -15.48
C TYR A 455 16.84 -14.48 -15.53
N HIS A 456 16.49 -15.02 -16.70
CA HIS A 456 16.21 -16.46 -16.89
C HIS A 456 17.40 -17.33 -16.49
N ASP A 457 18.60 -16.98 -16.96
CA ASP A 457 19.85 -17.68 -16.63
C ASP A 457 20.10 -17.72 -15.11
N PHE A 458 19.91 -16.58 -14.43
CA PHE A 458 20.04 -16.50 -12.97
C PHE A 458 18.99 -17.37 -12.27
N MET A 459 17.73 -17.33 -12.70
CA MET A 459 16.65 -18.13 -12.09
C MET A 459 16.95 -19.63 -12.19
N LEU A 460 17.45 -20.10 -13.33
CA LEU A 460 17.89 -21.49 -13.49
C LEU A 460 19.10 -21.84 -12.61
N ALA A 461 20.10 -20.96 -12.53
CA ALA A 461 21.27 -21.17 -11.69
C ALA A 461 20.92 -21.20 -10.20
N ALA A 462 20.07 -20.28 -9.75
CA ALA A 462 19.57 -20.22 -8.38
C ALA A 462 18.70 -21.44 -8.05
N GLY A 463 17.87 -21.90 -9.01
CA GLY A 463 17.10 -23.13 -8.88
C GLY A 463 17.98 -24.37 -8.68
N ARG A 464 19.06 -24.51 -9.46
CA ARG A 464 20.04 -25.60 -9.25
C ARG A 464 20.73 -25.50 -7.90
N LEU A 465 21.06 -24.28 -7.48
CA LEU A 465 21.71 -24.03 -6.20
C LEU A 465 20.82 -24.50 -5.04
N VAL A 466 19.56 -24.06 -4.97
CA VAL A 466 18.66 -24.44 -3.87
C VAL A 466 18.38 -25.95 -3.87
N ALA A 467 18.16 -26.54 -5.05
CA ALA A 467 17.94 -27.98 -5.18
C ALA A 467 19.17 -28.80 -4.73
N GLY A 468 20.39 -28.28 -4.94
CA GLY A 468 21.63 -28.88 -4.46
C GLY A 468 21.75 -28.96 -2.95
N PHE A 469 21.07 -28.08 -2.20
CA PHE A 469 20.94 -28.14 -0.74
C PHE A 469 19.70 -28.93 -0.29
N GLY A 470 19.01 -29.62 -1.21
CA GLY A 470 17.75 -30.30 -0.93
C GLY A 470 16.59 -29.35 -0.63
N GLY A 471 16.72 -28.08 -0.97
CA GLY A 471 15.71 -27.05 -0.69
C GLY A 471 14.60 -26.94 -1.73
N SER A 472 13.75 -25.94 -1.52
CA SER A 472 12.53 -25.60 -2.25
C SER A 472 12.65 -24.25 -2.96
N MET A 473 12.09 -24.14 -4.16
CA MET A 473 12.11 -22.90 -4.95
C MET A 473 11.29 -21.80 -4.26
N SER A 474 10.19 -22.19 -3.61
CA SER A 474 9.32 -21.34 -2.81
C SER A 474 9.16 -21.92 -1.41
N GLY A 475 9.20 -21.06 -0.39
CA GLY A 475 8.93 -21.36 1.00
C GLY A 475 7.60 -20.79 1.51
N GLU A 476 6.98 -19.81 0.83
CA GLU A 476 5.67 -19.25 1.20
C GLU A 476 4.93 -18.43 0.13
N HIS A 477 5.61 -17.92 -0.90
CA HIS A 477 5.02 -17.03 -1.90
C HIS A 477 4.24 -17.78 -3.00
N GLY A 478 4.33 -19.11 -3.06
CA GLY A 478 3.86 -19.96 -4.17
C GLY A 478 4.85 -19.93 -5.33
N ASP A 479 4.92 -21.00 -6.13
CA ASP A 479 5.79 -21.08 -7.29
C ASP A 479 5.40 -20.08 -8.38
N GLY A 480 4.10 -20.05 -8.70
CA GLY A 480 3.54 -19.24 -9.77
C GLY A 480 4.33 -19.32 -11.07
N ARG A 481 4.27 -18.25 -11.87
CA ARG A 481 5.10 -18.12 -13.08
C ARG A 481 6.58 -17.90 -12.77
N ALA A 482 6.87 -17.41 -11.56
CA ALA A 482 8.23 -17.17 -11.09
C ALA A 482 9.08 -18.44 -10.97
N ARG A 483 8.48 -19.58 -10.62
CA ARG A 483 9.27 -20.75 -10.20
C ARG A 483 8.74 -22.09 -10.71
N SER A 484 7.55 -22.12 -11.33
CA SER A 484 7.00 -23.41 -11.82
C SER A 484 7.89 -24.07 -12.88
N GLU A 485 8.55 -23.29 -13.76
CA GLU A 485 9.53 -23.81 -14.73
C GLU A 485 10.72 -24.51 -14.04
N LEU A 486 11.03 -24.13 -12.79
CA LEU A 486 12.19 -24.63 -12.04
C LEU A 486 11.91 -25.96 -11.32
N LEU A 487 10.64 -26.36 -11.20
CA LEU A 487 10.25 -27.58 -10.46
C LEU A 487 10.97 -28.87 -10.90
N PRO A 488 11.26 -29.10 -12.21
CA PRO A 488 12.03 -30.27 -12.65
C PRO A 488 13.47 -30.32 -12.15
N LEU A 489 13.99 -29.23 -11.56
CA LEU A 489 15.31 -29.22 -10.90
C LEU A 489 15.26 -29.83 -9.49
N MET A 490 14.09 -29.82 -8.85
CA MET A 490 13.87 -30.36 -7.51
C MET A 490 13.21 -31.76 -7.54
N TYR A 491 12.30 -31.98 -8.48
CA TYR A 491 11.50 -33.19 -8.56
C TYR A 491 11.92 -34.10 -9.71
N SER A 492 11.78 -35.41 -9.49
CA SER A 492 11.95 -36.37 -10.57
C SER A 492 10.87 -36.22 -11.63
N GLN A 493 11.15 -36.65 -12.86
CA GLN A 493 10.17 -36.67 -13.95
C GLN A 493 8.90 -37.46 -13.59
N ARG A 494 9.02 -38.46 -12.71
CA ARG A 494 7.88 -39.22 -12.20
C ARG A 494 6.97 -38.36 -11.32
N THR A 495 7.54 -37.56 -10.42
CA THR A 495 6.79 -36.65 -9.55
C THR A 495 6.18 -35.49 -10.35
N ILE A 496 6.92 -34.91 -11.31
CA ILE A 496 6.37 -33.92 -12.23
C ILE A 496 5.17 -34.48 -13.02
N GLY A 497 5.30 -35.69 -13.57
CA GLY A 497 4.17 -36.37 -14.23
C GLY A 497 3.00 -36.69 -13.30
N LEU A 498 3.26 -36.91 -12.00
CA LEU A 498 2.21 -37.09 -10.99
C LEU A 498 1.45 -35.78 -10.73
N PHE A 499 2.11 -34.63 -10.67
CA PHE A 499 1.42 -33.33 -10.59
C PHE A 499 0.48 -33.13 -11.77
N GLY A 500 0.91 -33.44 -13.00
CA GLY A 500 0.04 -33.38 -14.17
C GLY A 500 -1.19 -34.30 -14.08
N ARG A 501 -1.02 -35.53 -13.56
CA ARG A 501 -2.14 -36.45 -13.35
C ARG A 501 -3.11 -35.97 -12.26
N VAL A 502 -2.59 -35.38 -11.19
CA VAL A 502 -3.40 -34.77 -10.13
C VAL A 502 -4.20 -33.59 -10.67
N LYS A 503 -3.57 -32.71 -11.46
CA LYS A 503 -4.25 -31.63 -12.17
C LYS A 503 -5.42 -32.14 -13.01
N ASN A 504 -5.22 -33.23 -13.77
CA ASN A 504 -6.27 -33.82 -14.61
C ASN A 504 -7.45 -34.43 -13.83
N VAL A 505 -7.30 -34.75 -12.53
CA VAL A 505 -8.42 -35.19 -11.69
C VAL A 505 -9.41 -34.04 -11.46
N PHE A 506 -8.89 -32.82 -11.30
CA PHE A 506 -9.70 -31.63 -10.99
C PHE A 506 -10.05 -30.80 -12.23
N ASP A 507 -9.16 -30.75 -13.21
CA ASP A 507 -9.23 -29.83 -14.33
C ASP A 507 -8.59 -30.45 -15.60
N PRO A 508 -9.27 -31.40 -16.25
CA PRO A 508 -8.77 -32.10 -17.43
C PRO A 508 -8.64 -31.20 -18.67
N ASP A 509 -9.40 -30.09 -18.72
CA ASP A 509 -9.38 -29.14 -19.84
C ASP A 509 -8.40 -27.98 -19.61
N ASN A 510 -7.66 -27.99 -18.50
CA ASN A 510 -6.66 -27.00 -18.11
C ASN A 510 -7.20 -25.55 -18.11
N VAL A 511 -8.40 -25.34 -17.58
CA VAL A 511 -9.02 -24.01 -17.49
C VAL A 511 -8.65 -23.26 -16.20
N MET A 512 -8.26 -23.96 -15.13
CA MET A 512 -7.92 -23.38 -13.83
C MET A 512 -6.44 -22.96 -13.77
N ASN A 513 -6.21 -21.65 -13.77
CA ASN A 513 -4.91 -20.98 -13.69
C ASN A 513 -3.78 -21.63 -14.53
N PRO A 514 -3.97 -21.79 -15.85
CA PRO A 514 -2.97 -22.44 -16.71
C PRO A 514 -1.63 -21.70 -16.72
N GLY A 515 -0.54 -22.44 -16.98
CA GLY A 515 0.83 -21.92 -16.98
C GLY A 515 1.45 -21.82 -15.58
N VAL A 516 0.80 -22.39 -14.55
CA VAL A 516 1.24 -22.40 -13.15
C VAL A 516 1.26 -23.85 -12.63
N ILE A 517 2.37 -24.23 -11.98
CA ILE A 517 2.74 -25.56 -11.44
C ILE A 517 2.83 -26.65 -12.52
N VAL A 518 1.76 -26.89 -13.28
CA VAL A 518 1.66 -27.87 -14.36
C VAL A 518 1.67 -27.15 -15.71
N ASP A 519 2.40 -27.71 -16.67
CA ASP A 519 2.65 -27.14 -17.99
C ASP A 519 3.01 -25.64 -17.92
N PRO A 520 4.06 -25.29 -17.15
CA PRO A 520 4.35 -23.90 -16.82
C PRO A 520 4.84 -23.10 -18.02
N ASP A 521 4.44 -21.83 -18.07
CA ASP A 521 5.05 -20.86 -18.97
C ASP A 521 6.53 -20.64 -18.54
N PRO A 522 7.46 -20.38 -19.48
CA PRO A 522 8.82 -19.96 -19.14
C PRO A 522 8.83 -18.74 -18.22
N THR A 523 9.79 -18.71 -17.29
CA THR A 523 9.82 -17.70 -16.23
C THR A 523 10.06 -16.28 -16.76
N ASP A 524 10.52 -16.15 -18.00
CA ASP A 524 10.88 -14.90 -18.64
C ASP A 524 9.88 -14.39 -19.70
N GLU A 525 8.82 -15.16 -20.01
CA GLU A 525 7.90 -14.86 -21.12
C GLU A 525 7.09 -13.57 -20.90
N ALA A 526 6.53 -13.38 -19.69
CA ALA A 526 5.57 -12.31 -19.38
C ALA A 526 6.12 -11.22 -18.45
N VAL A 527 7.44 -11.01 -18.42
CA VAL A 527 8.07 -9.98 -17.59
C VAL A 527 7.58 -8.58 -18.00
N ARG A 528 7.20 -7.77 -17.01
CA ARG A 528 6.53 -6.47 -17.19
C ARG A 528 7.43 -5.38 -17.77
N VAL A 529 8.69 -5.29 -17.31
CA VAL A 529 9.58 -4.16 -17.63
C VAL A 529 9.90 -4.06 -19.13
N PRO A 530 10.22 -5.15 -19.85
CA PRO A 530 10.47 -5.12 -21.29
C PRO A 530 9.36 -4.48 -22.12
N ALA A 531 8.09 -4.63 -21.72
CA ALA A 531 6.94 -4.06 -22.41
C ALA A 531 6.96 -2.51 -22.48
N THR A 532 7.82 -1.87 -21.71
CA THR A 532 7.87 -0.41 -21.56
C THR A 532 9.07 0.24 -22.26
N ILE A 533 10.10 -0.54 -22.62
CA ILE A 533 11.40 -0.04 -23.10
C ILE A 533 11.23 0.82 -24.36
N ALA A 534 10.44 0.36 -25.31
CA ALA A 534 10.19 1.04 -26.58
C ALA A 534 8.94 1.94 -26.56
N ALA A 535 8.29 2.10 -25.41
CA ALA A 535 7.02 2.82 -25.35
C ALA A 535 7.22 4.34 -25.60
N PRO A 536 6.39 5.00 -26.42
CA PRO A 536 6.59 6.41 -26.77
C PRO A 536 6.69 7.36 -25.56
N LEU A 537 5.87 7.13 -24.52
CA LEU A 537 5.90 7.94 -23.31
C LEU A 537 7.13 7.65 -22.43
N ARG A 538 7.68 6.44 -22.45
CA ARG A 538 8.95 6.13 -21.78
C ARG A 538 10.10 6.94 -22.38
N ILE A 539 10.13 7.05 -23.71
CA ILE A 539 11.14 7.81 -24.45
C ILE A 539 10.96 9.32 -24.22
N ALA A 540 9.72 9.81 -24.27
CA ALA A 540 9.43 11.24 -24.15
C ALA A 540 9.57 11.77 -22.72
N ASP A 541 9.26 10.97 -21.70
CA ASP A 541 9.31 11.37 -20.29
C ASP A 541 9.82 10.20 -19.40
N PRO A 542 11.15 9.95 -19.41
CA PRO A 542 11.75 8.85 -18.68
C PRO A 542 11.60 8.97 -17.15
N ASP A 543 11.58 10.20 -16.62
CA ASP A 543 11.43 10.44 -15.19
C ASP A 543 10.03 10.08 -14.69
N PHE A 544 8.99 10.55 -15.39
CA PHE A 544 7.62 10.20 -15.05
C PHE A 544 7.40 8.69 -15.19
N SER A 545 7.93 8.08 -16.25
CA SER A 545 7.82 6.64 -16.46
C SER A 545 8.46 5.83 -15.33
N ARG A 546 9.68 6.17 -14.91
CA ARG A 546 10.32 5.55 -13.74
C ARG A 546 9.47 5.75 -12.48
N ALA A 547 8.97 6.96 -12.25
CA ALA A 547 8.18 7.29 -11.06
C ALA A 547 6.90 6.43 -10.95
N VAL A 548 6.15 6.23 -12.04
CA VAL A 548 4.94 5.38 -12.00
C VAL A 548 5.28 3.89 -11.88
N HIS A 549 6.41 3.44 -12.43
CA HIS A 549 6.86 2.05 -12.36
C HIS A 549 7.48 1.63 -11.02
N ARG A 550 7.79 2.58 -10.12
CA ARG A 550 8.18 2.31 -8.72
C ARG A 550 7.13 1.53 -7.91
N CYS A 551 5.87 1.47 -8.37
CA CYS A 551 4.87 0.66 -7.71
C CYS A 551 5.17 -0.83 -7.95
N THR A 552 5.64 -1.50 -6.90
CA THR A 552 5.94 -2.95 -6.89
C THR A 552 4.68 -3.82 -6.79
N GLY A 553 3.55 -3.26 -6.32
CA GLY A 553 2.29 -4.00 -6.22
C GLY A 553 1.97 -4.60 -4.85
N VAL A 554 2.84 -4.37 -3.85
CA VAL A 554 2.72 -4.90 -2.46
C VAL A 554 1.37 -4.67 -1.78
N GLY A 555 0.58 -3.70 -2.27
CA GLY A 555 -0.83 -3.57 -1.91
C GLY A 555 -1.09 -2.92 -0.54
N LYS A 556 -0.12 -2.31 0.14
CA LYS A 556 -0.32 -1.61 1.44
C LYS A 556 -1.47 -0.60 1.40
N CYS A 557 -1.74 -0.01 0.23
CA CYS A 557 -2.86 0.89 -0.02
C CYS A 557 -4.26 0.25 -0.04
N LEU A 558 -4.34 -1.06 0.16
CA LEU A 558 -5.59 -1.80 0.33
C LEU A 558 -5.90 -2.10 1.80
N ALA A 559 -4.96 -1.84 2.71
CA ALA A 559 -5.16 -2.00 4.14
C ALA A 559 -5.70 -0.71 4.77
N ASP A 560 -6.47 -0.85 5.84
CA ASP A 560 -6.71 0.27 6.75
C ASP A 560 -5.49 0.45 7.65
N THR A 561 -4.91 1.65 7.65
CA THR A 561 -3.68 2.00 8.38
C THR A 561 -3.91 3.11 9.40
N THR A 562 -5.16 3.54 9.62
CA THR A 562 -5.47 4.66 10.52
C THR A 562 -5.13 4.38 11.98
N ALA A 563 -5.34 3.14 12.43
CA ALA A 563 -4.96 2.73 13.79
C ALA A 563 -3.46 2.91 14.07
N SER A 564 -2.62 2.79 13.04
CA SER A 564 -1.18 3.05 13.10
C SER A 564 -0.79 4.49 12.70
N GLY A 565 -1.74 5.42 12.61
CA GLY A 565 -1.49 6.81 12.22
C GLY A 565 -1.26 7.05 10.71
N GLY A 566 -1.62 6.07 9.88
CA GLY A 566 -1.61 6.17 8.42
C GLY A 566 -2.84 6.89 7.87
N VAL A 567 -2.69 7.56 6.73
CA VAL A 567 -3.75 8.29 6.02
C VAL A 567 -4.18 7.54 4.75
N MET A 568 -3.30 6.68 4.21
CA MET A 568 -3.35 6.15 2.85
C MET A 568 -4.73 5.75 2.32
N CYS A 569 -5.01 6.32 1.13
CA CYS A 569 -6.17 6.17 0.25
C CYS A 569 -7.57 6.29 0.88
N PRO A 570 -7.98 7.50 1.31
CA PRO A 570 -9.33 7.72 1.84
C PRO A 570 -10.45 7.33 0.85
N SER A 571 -10.25 7.54 -0.46
CA SER A 571 -11.25 7.15 -1.46
C SER A 571 -11.38 5.64 -1.62
N TYR A 572 -10.29 4.87 -1.54
CA TYR A 572 -10.36 3.41 -1.53
C TYR A 572 -11.11 2.90 -0.29
N ARG A 573 -10.81 3.43 0.90
CA ARG A 573 -11.55 3.07 2.14
C ARG A 573 -13.05 3.32 1.99
N ALA A 574 -13.44 4.36 1.26
CA ALA A 574 -14.83 4.70 1.01
C ALA A 574 -15.51 3.85 -0.09
N THR A 575 -14.79 3.43 -1.14
CA THR A 575 -15.40 2.68 -2.27
C THR A 575 -15.21 1.17 -2.19
N GLY A 576 -14.13 0.71 -1.57
CA GLY A 576 -13.63 -0.66 -1.70
C GLY A 576 -13.19 -1.03 -3.13
N ASP A 577 -13.20 -0.09 -4.08
CA ASP A 577 -12.85 -0.33 -5.48
C ASP A 577 -11.36 -0.13 -5.70
N GLN A 578 -10.67 -1.18 -6.14
CA GLN A 578 -9.21 -1.14 -6.30
C GLN A 578 -8.74 -0.01 -7.24
N LYS A 579 -9.55 0.43 -8.22
CA LYS A 579 -9.18 1.58 -9.08
C LYS A 579 -8.91 2.85 -8.26
N ASP A 580 -9.56 2.99 -7.10
CA ASP A 580 -9.44 4.14 -6.20
C ASP A 580 -8.33 3.97 -5.14
N SER A 581 -7.54 2.91 -5.23
CA SER A 581 -6.31 2.72 -4.43
C SER A 581 -5.09 3.34 -5.13
N THR A 582 -3.99 3.56 -4.39
CA THR A 582 -2.71 3.99 -5.00
C THR A 582 -2.23 2.97 -6.03
N ARG A 583 -2.33 1.66 -5.71
CA ARG A 583 -1.93 0.58 -6.61
C ARG A 583 -2.74 0.60 -7.89
N GLY A 584 -4.08 0.66 -7.80
CA GLY A 584 -4.94 0.71 -8.99
C GLY A 584 -4.61 1.89 -9.90
N ARG A 585 -4.49 3.10 -9.34
CA ARG A 585 -4.07 4.28 -10.11
C ARG A 585 -2.70 4.12 -10.74
N ALA A 586 -1.73 3.57 -10.01
CA ALA A 586 -0.40 3.31 -10.54
C ALA A 586 -0.45 2.31 -11.70
N ARG A 587 -1.26 1.23 -11.62
CA ARG A 587 -1.42 0.27 -12.73
C ARG A 587 -2.00 0.92 -13.99
N VAL A 588 -3.03 1.76 -13.84
CA VAL A 588 -3.61 2.51 -14.96
C VAL A 588 -2.58 3.46 -15.59
N LEU A 589 -1.78 4.16 -14.78
CA LEU A 589 -0.71 5.02 -15.28
C LEU A 589 0.43 4.23 -15.95
N GLN A 590 0.76 3.04 -15.45
CA GLN A 590 1.72 2.15 -16.10
C GLN A 590 1.20 1.71 -17.47
N GLU A 591 -0.07 1.29 -17.58
CA GLU A 591 -0.68 0.94 -18.87
C GLU A 591 -0.75 2.11 -19.84
N MET A 592 -1.00 3.33 -19.34
CA MET A 592 -0.91 4.56 -20.13
C MET A 592 0.51 4.76 -20.70
N VAL A 593 1.54 4.56 -19.87
CA VAL A 593 2.93 4.68 -20.30
C VAL A 593 3.29 3.60 -21.32
N ASN A 594 2.82 2.36 -21.13
CA ASN A 594 3.08 1.23 -22.02
C ASN A 594 2.48 1.47 -23.41
N GLY A 595 1.34 2.15 -23.50
CA GLY A 595 0.70 2.50 -24.78
C GLY A 595 0.02 1.34 -25.50
N GLY A 596 -0.02 0.14 -24.90
CA GLY A 596 -0.63 -1.06 -25.48
C GLY A 596 -2.13 -1.17 -25.20
N LEU A 597 -2.51 -1.29 -23.93
CA LEU A 597 -3.93 -1.37 -23.53
C LEU A 597 -4.61 0.02 -23.57
N LEU A 598 -3.88 1.05 -23.14
CA LEU A 598 -4.35 2.44 -23.15
C LEU A 598 -3.55 3.23 -24.19
N THR A 599 -4.18 3.54 -25.32
CA THR A 599 -3.48 4.08 -26.51
C THR A 599 -3.47 5.60 -26.59
N ASP A 600 -4.37 6.29 -25.88
CA ASP A 600 -4.52 7.75 -25.92
C ASP A 600 -3.54 8.52 -24.99
N GLY A 601 -2.61 7.82 -24.34
CA GLY A 601 -1.59 8.40 -23.47
C GLY A 601 -2.18 9.33 -22.40
N TRP A 602 -1.63 10.54 -22.24
CA TRP A 602 -2.11 11.56 -21.29
C TRP A 602 -3.61 11.89 -21.39
N ARG A 603 -4.26 11.55 -22.52
CA ARG A 603 -5.66 11.85 -22.80
C ARG A 603 -6.60 10.68 -22.54
N SER A 604 -6.08 9.50 -22.23
CA SER A 604 -6.88 8.31 -21.93
C SER A 604 -8.01 8.63 -20.93
N PRO A 605 -9.27 8.31 -21.26
CA PRO A 605 -10.39 8.50 -20.33
C PRO A 605 -10.24 7.68 -19.05
N GLU A 606 -9.68 6.48 -19.14
CA GLU A 606 -9.42 5.55 -18.04
C GLU A 606 -8.50 6.19 -16.99
N VAL A 607 -7.47 6.91 -17.44
CA VAL A 607 -6.55 7.65 -16.57
C VAL A 607 -7.28 8.79 -15.84
N GLY A 608 -8.18 9.48 -16.55
CA GLY A 608 -9.04 10.51 -15.94
C GLY A 608 -9.90 9.92 -14.84
N GLU A 609 -10.59 8.83 -15.13
CA GLU A 609 -11.47 8.13 -14.19
C GLU A 609 -10.73 7.59 -12.96
N ALA A 610 -9.56 6.97 -13.15
CA ALA A 610 -8.74 6.47 -12.03
C ALA A 610 -8.26 7.59 -11.10
N LEU A 611 -7.93 8.76 -11.65
CA LEU A 611 -7.42 9.91 -10.88
C LEU A 611 -8.53 10.81 -10.32
N GLU A 612 -9.78 10.62 -10.74
CA GLU A 612 -10.90 11.50 -10.39
C GLU A 612 -11.07 11.60 -8.86
N LEU A 613 -11.15 10.44 -8.20
CA LEU A 613 -11.31 10.35 -6.75
C LEU A 613 -10.00 10.45 -5.95
N CYS A 614 -8.91 10.90 -6.57
CA CYS A 614 -7.68 11.22 -5.84
C CYS A 614 -7.77 12.63 -5.23
N LEU A 615 -7.68 12.71 -3.90
CA LEU A 615 -7.76 13.97 -3.12
C LEU A 615 -6.49 14.82 -3.19
N ALA A 616 -5.42 14.36 -3.87
CA ALA A 616 -4.12 15.02 -3.89
C ALA A 616 -3.53 15.31 -2.48
N CYS A 617 -3.73 14.39 -1.53
CA CYS A 617 -3.38 14.59 -0.12
C CYS A 617 -1.94 14.23 0.26
N LYS A 618 -1.17 13.64 -0.65
CA LYS A 618 0.19 13.07 -0.44
C LYS A 618 0.31 11.97 0.63
N GLY A 619 -0.79 11.45 1.20
CA GLY A 619 -0.72 10.31 2.13
C GLY A 619 -0.01 9.09 1.54
N CYS A 620 -0.21 8.85 0.23
CA CYS A 620 0.52 7.79 -0.47
C CYS A 620 2.04 7.98 -0.52
N ARG A 621 2.56 9.21 -0.50
CA ARG A 621 4.00 9.48 -0.50
C ARG A 621 4.64 9.08 0.82
N ARG A 622 3.96 9.36 1.93
CA ARG A 622 4.43 9.04 3.30
C ARG A 622 4.25 7.55 3.61
N ASP A 623 3.05 7.03 3.38
CA ASP A 623 2.68 5.71 3.91
C ASP A 623 3.06 4.56 2.94
N CYS A 624 3.40 4.86 1.68
CA CYS A 624 3.84 3.83 0.72
C CYS A 624 5.33 3.57 0.88
N PRO A 625 5.77 2.32 1.09
CA PRO A 625 7.20 2.02 1.23
C PRO A 625 8.00 2.39 -0.03
N THR A 626 7.37 2.36 -1.21
CA THR A 626 8.02 2.73 -2.48
C THR A 626 8.00 4.24 -2.76
N GLY A 627 7.36 5.06 -1.91
CA GLY A 627 7.36 6.53 -2.02
C GLY A 627 6.52 7.11 -3.15
N ILE A 628 5.44 6.43 -3.56
CA ILE A 628 4.55 6.89 -4.64
C ILE A 628 3.87 8.22 -4.27
N ASP A 629 4.10 9.27 -5.06
CA ASP A 629 3.39 10.55 -4.93
C ASP A 629 2.29 10.68 -6.01
N MET A 630 1.14 10.06 -5.74
CA MET A 630 -0.02 10.13 -6.64
C MET A 630 -0.56 11.56 -6.80
N ALA A 631 -0.31 12.47 -5.84
CA ALA A 631 -0.71 13.86 -5.97
C ALA A 631 0.12 14.57 -7.04
N ALA A 632 1.44 14.36 -7.04
CA ALA A 632 2.34 14.83 -8.10
C ALA A 632 2.02 14.18 -9.45
N TYR A 633 1.69 12.88 -9.48
CA TYR A 633 1.34 12.20 -10.73
C TYR A 633 0.04 12.75 -11.32
N LYS A 634 -0.98 12.99 -10.48
CA LYS A 634 -2.23 13.63 -10.92
C LYS A 634 -1.98 15.02 -11.49
N SER A 635 -1.20 15.86 -10.80
CA SER A 635 -0.92 17.22 -11.26
C SER A 635 -0.17 17.23 -12.59
N ARG A 636 0.79 16.32 -12.78
CA ARG A 636 1.53 16.11 -14.02
C ARG A 636 0.63 15.64 -15.17
N VAL A 637 -0.21 14.63 -14.94
CA VAL A 637 -1.17 14.14 -15.94
C VAL A 637 -2.13 15.25 -16.36
N LEU A 638 -2.69 15.99 -15.41
CA LEU A 638 -3.60 17.11 -15.71
C LEU A 638 -2.87 18.23 -16.46
N HIS A 639 -1.60 18.48 -16.18
CA HIS A 639 -0.79 19.45 -16.91
C HIS A 639 -0.64 19.04 -18.38
N GLU A 640 -0.18 17.82 -18.64
CA GLU A 640 0.05 17.34 -20.01
C GLU A 640 -1.25 17.14 -20.79
N ARG A 641 -2.32 16.64 -20.13
CA ARG A 641 -3.65 16.45 -20.74
C ARG A 641 -4.24 17.76 -21.29
N PHE A 642 -4.06 18.86 -20.54
CA PHE A 642 -4.61 20.17 -20.89
C PHE A 642 -3.58 21.14 -21.48
N ARG A 643 -2.34 20.68 -21.70
CA ARG A 643 -1.29 21.46 -22.36
C ARG A 643 -1.78 21.88 -23.75
N HIS A 644 -1.71 23.18 -24.05
CA HIS A 644 -2.25 23.79 -25.27
C HIS A 644 -3.78 23.65 -25.48
N ARG A 645 -4.55 23.25 -24.45
CA ARG A 645 -6.00 23.02 -24.52
C ARG A 645 -6.77 23.70 -23.40
N PHE A 646 -6.46 24.97 -23.15
CA PHE A 646 -7.03 25.74 -22.04
C PHE A 646 -8.57 25.73 -22.02
N LEU A 647 -9.22 25.82 -23.19
CA LEU A 647 -10.69 25.85 -23.31
C LEU A 647 -11.39 24.51 -22.98
N SER A 648 -10.66 23.38 -23.01
CA SER A 648 -11.22 22.05 -22.67
C SER A 648 -11.11 21.71 -21.19
N ARG A 649 -10.52 22.60 -20.37
CA ARG A 649 -10.28 22.37 -18.96
C ARG A 649 -11.60 22.46 -18.15
N PRO A 650 -11.83 21.57 -17.16
CA PRO A 650 -13.01 21.62 -16.32
C PRO A 650 -13.23 23.01 -15.69
N ARG A 651 -14.50 23.43 -15.63
CA ARG A 651 -14.90 24.73 -15.08
C ARG A 651 -14.45 24.89 -13.62
N SER A 652 -14.53 23.81 -12.84
CA SER A 652 -14.02 23.72 -11.46
C SER A 652 -12.54 24.08 -11.36
N HIS A 653 -11.71 23.70 -12.33
CA HIS A 653 -10.29 24.03 -12.32
C HIS A 653 -10.03 25.53 -12.55
N LEU A 654 -10.89 26.20 -13.31
CA LEU A 654 -10.79 27.63 -13.57
C LEU A 654 -11.37 28.44 -12.40
N SER A 655 -12.52 28.03 -11.87
CA SER A 655 -13.16 28.69 -10.73
C SER A 655 -12.34 28.53 -9.44
N MET A 656 -11.93 27.30 -9.11
CA MET A 656 -11.22 26.98 -7.88
C MET A 656 -9.70 27.14 -7.99
N GLY A 657 -9.11 26.78 -9.14
CA GLY A 657 -7.68 26.93 -9.37
C GLY A 657 -7.22 28.39 -9.27
N TRP A 658 -8.07 29.32 -9.70
CA TRP A 658 -7.82 30.77 -9.64
C TRP A 658 -8.46 31.46 -8.44
N LEU A 659 -9.05 30.70 -7.50
CA LEU A 659 -9.69 31.24 -6.30
C LEU A 659 -8.81 32.20 -5.49
N PRO A 660 -7.48 31.97 -5.34
CA PRO A 660 -6.60 32.95 -4.69
C PRO A 660 -6.59 34.32 -5.39
N THR A 661 -6.72 34.36 -6.72
CA THR A 661 -6.80 35.60 -7.50
C THR A 661 -8.14 36.30 -7.26
N TRP A 662 -9.24 35.55 -7.29
CA TRP A 662 -10.59 36.07 -7.06
C TRP A 662 -10.75 36.62 -5.64
N GLY A 663 -10.32 35.85 -4.63
CA GLY A 663 -10.39 36.25 -3.22
C GLY A 663 -9.59 37.52 -2.92
N ARG A 664 -8.41 37.67 -3.55
CA ARG A 664 -7.64 38.89 -3.45
C ARG A 664 -8.31 40.09 -4.11
N LEU A 665 -8.94 39.88 -5.27
CA LEU A 665 -9.66 40.96 -5.93
C LEU A 665 -10.83 41.44 -5.06
N VAL A 666 -11.58 40.51 -4.46
CA VAL A 666 -12.70 40.81 -3.56
C VAL A 666 -12.25 41.61 -2.34
N THR A 667 -11.18 41.18 -1.67
CA THR A 667 -10.64 41.87 -0.49
C THR A 667 -9.99 43.21 -0.83
N ARG A 668 -9.18 43.28 -1.91
CA ARG A 668 -8.54 44.53 -2.36
C ARG A 668 -9.54 45.61 -2.75
N LEU A 669 -10.66 45.22 -3.38
CA LEU A 669 -11.74 46.13 -3.77
C LEU A 669 -12.76 46.37 -2.64
N HIS A 670 -12.61 45.74 -1.47
CA HIS A 670 -13.54 45.83 -0.34
C HIS A 670 -15.00 45.50 -0.70
N VAL A 671 -15.21 44.58 -1.66
CA VAL A 671 -16.55 44.19 -2.14
C VAL A 671 -17.08 42.90 -1.49
N GLY A 672 -16.50 42.50 -0.35
CA GLY A 672 -16.86 41.27 0.34
C GLY A 672 -18.33 41.19 0.77
N VAL A 673 -18.93 42.32 1.17
CA VAL A 673 -20.37 42.40 1.48
C VAL A 673 -21.21 42.03 0.26
N LEU A 674 -20.92 42.61 -0.91
CA LEU A 674 -21.63 42.31 -2.16
C LEU A 674 -21.40 40.85 -2.59
N GLY A 675 -20.17 40.36 -2.47
CA GLY A 675 -19.84 38.96 -2.71
C GLY A 675 -20.65 38.02 -1.83
N ASN A 676 -20.79 38.34 -0.54
CA ASN A 676 -21.59 37.55 0.40
C ASN A 676 -23.09 37.61 0.10
N VAL A 677 -23.64 38.76 -0.30
CA VAL A 677 -25.04 38.84 -0.75
C VAL A 677 -25.26 37.88 -1.92
N LEU A 678 -24.37 37.88 -2.92
CA LEU A 678 -24.45 36.98 -4.06
C LEU A 678 -24.31 35.50 -3.65
N LEU A 679 -23.33 35.18 -2.79
CA LEU A 679 -23.00 33.81 -2.39
C LEU A 679 -23.95 33.21 -1.36
N GLN A 680 -24.66 34.02 -0.59
CA GLN A 680 -25.49 33.57 0.53
C GLN A 680 -27.00 33.64 0.22
N THR A 681 -27.43 34.45 -0.76
CA THR A 681 -28.85 34.57 -1.14
C THR A 681 -29.36 33.33 -1.88
N PRO A 682 -30.47 32.72 -1.45
CA PRO A 682 -31.13 31.63 -2.17
C PRO A 682 -31.46 32.04 -3.63
N GLY A 683 -31.31 31.14 -4.60
CA GLY A 683 -31.46 31.45 -6.02
C GLY A 683 -30.17 31.96 -6.68
N LEU A 684 -29.63 33.10 -6.23
CA LEU A 684 -28.34 33.62 -6.73
C LEU A 684 -27.19 32.65 -6.45
N ARG A 685 -27.12 32.10 -5.24
CA ARG A 685 -26.18 31.05 -4.86
C ARG A 685 -26.25 29.82 -5.77
N ARG A 686 -27.45 29.45 -6.23
CA ARG A 686 -27.64 28.29 -7.14
C ARG A 686 -26.97 28.55 -8.48
N LEU A 687 -27.15 29.75 -9.02
CA LEU A 687 -26.50 30.19 -10.26
C LEU A 687 -24.98 30.21 -10.11
N VAL A 688 -24.45 30.83 -9.06
CA VAL A 688 -22.99 30.87 -8.85
C VAL A 688 -22.40 29.47 -8.75
N ARG A 689 -23.01 28.57 -7.96
CA ARG A 689 -22.55 27.18 -7.85
C ARG A 689 -22.59 26.45 -9.18
N TRP A 690 -23.65 26.65 -9.98
CA TRP A 690 -23.72 26.07 -11.31
C TRP A 690 -22.61 26.60 -12.23
N PHE A 691 -22.34 27.91 -12.20
CA PHE A 691 -21.29 28.51 -13.01
C PHE A 691 -19.88 28.04 -12.59
N ALA A 692 -19.65 27.92 -11.28
CA ALA A 692 -18.38 27.52 -10.67
C ALA A 692 -18.17 25.99 -10.62
N TRP A 693 -19.15 25.20 -11.08
CA TRP A 693 -19.15 23.72 -11.04
C TRP A 693 -19.09 23.13 -9.62
N VAL A 694 -19.77 23.77 -8.68
CA VAL A 694 -19.90 23.36 -7.28
C VAL A 694 -21.17 22.53 -7.08
N ASP A 695 -21.09 21.47 -6.27
CA ASP A 695 -22.25 20.65 -5.91
C ASP A 695 -23.33 21.50 -5.20
N GLN A 696 -24.59 21.33 -5.59
CA GLN A 696 -25.69 22.16 -5.11
C GLN A 696 -26.06 21.89 -3.64
N ARG A 697 -25.52 20.84 -3.01
CA ARG A 697 -25.63 20.60 -1.58
C ARG A 697 -24.62 21.38 -0.76
N ARG A 698 -23.58 21.95 -1.39
CA ARG A 698 -22.50 22.65 -0.67
C ARG A 698 -22.89 24.08 -0.27
N PRO A 699 -22.68 24.45 1.01
CA PRO A 699 -22.66 25.84 1.43
C PRO A 699 -21.48 26.59 0.79
N MET A 700 -21.71 27.85 0.39
CA MET A 700 -20.62 28.71 -0.11
C MET A 700 -19.88 29.37 1.06
N PRO A 701 -18.54 29.46 1.01
CA PRO A 701 -17.79 30.21 2.01
C PRO A 701 -18.16 31.70 1.96
N ARG A 702 -17.93 32.39 3.08
CA ARG A 702 -18.17 33.83 3.20
C ARG A 702 -16.85 34.58 3.09
N PHE A 703 -16.80 35.57 2.22
CA PHE A 703 -15.68 36.50 2.13
C PHE A 703 -15.66 37.43 3.35
N ARG A 704 -14.48 37.93 3.70
CA ARG A 704 -14.37 38.99 4.71
C ARG A 704 -15.08 40.26 4.22
N THR A 705 -15.82 40.93 5.09
CA THR A 705 -16.57 42.15 4.75
C THR A 705 -15.74 43.44 4.88
N GLY A 706 -14.66 43.41 5.65
CA GLY A 706 -13.68 44.49 5.78
C GLY A 706 -12.41 44.25 4.96
N GLY A 707 -11.28 44.74 5.48
CA GLY A 707 -9.95 44.50 4.91
C GLY A 707 -9.54 43.01 4.95
N SER A 708 -8.43 42.70 4.28
CA SER A 708 -7.84 41.37 4.29
C SER A 708 -7.36 40.99 5.70
N ALA A 709 -7.29 39.69 6.02
CA ALA A 709 -6.82 39.26 7.33
C ALA A 709 -5.38 39.71 7.62
N ARG A 710 -4.52 39.82 6.58
CA ARG A 710 -3.18 40.43 6.69
C ARG A 710 -3.24 41.88 7.15
N SER A 711 -4.10 42.68 6.52
CA SER A 711 -4.22 44.10 6.88
C SER A 711 -4.75 44.28 8.31
N GLU A 712 -5.72 43.46 8.72
CA GLU A 712 -6.27 43.49 10.08
C GLU A 712 -5.21 43.10 11.12
N ALA A 713 -4.52 41.96 10.90
CA ALA A 713 -3.47 41.50 11.79
C ALA A 713 -2.29 42.50 11.88
N ALA A 714 -1.93 43.13 10.76
CA ALA A 714 -0.91 44.18 10.73
C ALA A 714 -1.36 45.44 11.49
N THR A 715 -2.64 45.82 11.40
CA THR A 715 -3.19 46.95 12.19
C THR A 715 -3.12 46.67 13.68
N VAL A 716 -3.54 45.48 14.13
CA VAL A 716 -3.43 45.07 15.54
C VAL A 716 -1.99 45.17 16.04
N LEU A 717 -1.02 44.75 15.24
CA LEU A 717 0.41 44.86 15.61
C LEU A 717 0.97 46.28 15.60
N ARG A 718 0.35 47.22 14.89
CA ARG A 718 0.71 48.64 14.93
C ARG A 718 0.10 49.34 16.13
N GLU A 719 -1.09 48.93 16.54
CA GLU A 719 -1.81 49.44 17.72
C GLU A 719 -1.22 48.88 19.03
N GLU A 720 -0.78 47.62 19.00
CA GLU A 720 -0.12 46.92 20.11
C GLU A 720 1.32 46.53 19.70
N PRO A 721 2.24 47.49 19.53
CA PRO A 721 3.60 47.18 19.10
C PRO A 721 4.31 46.35 20.18
N PRO A 722 4.97 45.24 19.81
CA PRO A 722 5.72 44.44 20.78
C PRO A 722 6.86 45.28 21.36
N ALA A 723 6.93 45.38 22.69
CA ALA A 723 7.93 46.20 23.37
C ALA A 723 9.36 45.68 23.14
N GLN A 724 9.55 44.35 23.22
CA GLN A 724 10.75 43.57 22.89
C GLN A 724 10.33 42.13 22.55
N GLY A 725 11.04 41.41 21.68
CA GLY A 725 10.71 40.02 21.38
C GLY A 725 11.51 39.42 20.23
N ARG A 726 11.52 38.08 20.14
CA ARG A 726 12.21 37.34 19.07
C ARG A 726 11.49 37.61 17.72
N PRO A 727 12.20 37.98 16.63
CA PRO A 727 11.55 38.25 15.36
C PRO A 727 10.92 36.98 14.78
N VAL A 728 9.69 37.09 14.29
CA VAL A 728 8.99 36.02 13.54
C VAL A 728 8.14 36.64 12.45
N ALA A 729 8.13 36.04 11.27
CA ALA A 729 7.27 36.47 10.18
C ALA A 729 5.98 35.63 10.15
N VAL A 730 4.83 36.29 10.04
CA VAL A 730 3.52 35.63 9.95
C VAL A 730 3.08 35.61 8.50
N TRP A 731 3.02 34.41 7.92
CA TRP A 731 2.59 34.19 6.54
C TRP A 731 1.15 33.68 6.49
N ILE A 732 0.24 34.60 6.15
CA ILE A 732 -1.18 34.29 5.99
C ILE A 732 -1.42 33.90 4.53
N ASP A 733 -1.92 32.69 4.30
CA ASP A 733 -2.21 32.15 2.97
C ASP A 733 -3.42 32.86 2.31
N SER A 734 -3.64 32.58 1.02
CA SER A 734 -4.66 33.30 0.25
C SER A 734 -6.11 32.99 0.63
N PHE A 735 -6.38 31.85 1.27
CA PHE A 735 -7.73 31.51 1.75
C PHE A 735 -8.00 32.18 3.08
N SER A 736 -7.10 32.03 4.04
CA SER A 736 -7.23 32.66 5.35
C SER A 736 -7.22 34.18 5.28
N ASP A 737 -6.59 34.76 4.25
CA ASP A 737 -6.61 36.20 3.99
C ASP A 737 -7.96 36.69 3.43
N ALA A 738 -8.67 35.86 2.65
CA ALA A 738 -9.85 36.27 1.89
C ALA A 738 -11.21 35.91 2.51
N PHE A 739 -11.29 34.83 3.29
CA PHE A 739 -12.54 34.30 3.85
C PHE A 739 -12.69 34.62 5.35
N GLU A 740 -13.93 34.62 5.85
CA GLU A 740 -14.24 34.85 7.27
C GLU A 740 -13.52 33.82 8.16
N GLY A 741 -12.89 34.30 9.24
CA GLY A 741 -12.13 33.49 10.20
C GLY A 741 -11.32 34.34 11.19
N GLY A 742 -11.06 33.79 12.38
CA GLY A 742 -10.25 34.43 13.44
C GLY A 742 -8.79 33.95 13.51
N GLN A 743 -8.39 33.03 12.62
CA GLN A 743 -7.15 32.28 12.77
C GLN A 743 -5.90 33.18 12.78
N ALA A 744 -5.87 34.20 11.93
CA ALA A 744 -4.74 35.12 11.82
C ALA A 744 -4.52 35.90 13.13
N LEU A 745 -5.60 36.36 13.76
CA LEU A 745 -5.54 37.05 15.04
C LEU A 745 -5.17 36.09 16.19
N GLY A 746 -5.74 34.89 16.21
CA GLY A 746 -5.36 33.86 17.19
C GLY A 746 -3.87 33.53 17.13
N LEU A 747 -3.32 33.36 15.92
CA LEU A 747 -1.88 33.17 15.71
C LEU A 747 -1.05 34.34 16.23
N VAL A 748 -1.40 35.57 15.84
CA VAL A 748 -0.65 36.77 16.27
C VAL A 748 -0.67 36.93 17.78
N ARG A 749 -1.84 36.79 18.43
CA ARG A 749 -1.98 36.87 19.89
C ARG A 749 -1.17 35.80 20.62
N THR A 750 -1.21 34.57 20.11
CA THR A 750 -0.39 33.48 20.67
C THR A 750 1.09 33.80 20.59
N LEU A 751 1.57 34.34 19.46
CA LEU A 751 2.98 34.70 19.28
C LEU A 751 3.41 35.86 20.20
N LEU A 752 2.55 36.89 20.35
CA LEU A 752 2.80 38.00 21.28
C LEU A 752 2.92 37.50 22.72
N ALA A 753 1.97 36.67 23.18
CA ALA A 753 1.99 36.04 24.49
C ALA A 753 3.20 35.11 24.69
N ALA A 754 3.70 34.51 23.59
CA ALA A 754 4.90 33.68 23.60
C ALA A 754 6.23 34.47 23.58
N GLY A 755 6.20 35.81 23.67
CA GLY A 755 7.39 36.65 23.71
C GLY A 755 8.05 36.90 22.35
N TYR A 756 7.32 36.67 21.26
CA TYR A 756 7.77 37.02 19.91
C TYR A 756 7.38 38.46 19.54
N ALA A 757 8.11 39.02 18.58
CA ALA A 757 7.78 40.25 17.86
C ALA A 757 7.30 39.89 16.44
N PRO A 758 6.03 39.48 16.27
CA PRO A 758 5.52 39.04 14.97
C PRO A 758 5.42 40.20 13.98
N ARG A 759 5.76 39.92 12.72
CA ARG A 759 5.58 40.82 11.57
C ARG A 759 4.77 40.12 10.50
N VAL A 760 3.61 40.67 10.15
CA VAL A 760 2.76 40.11 9.11
C VAL A 760 3.33 40.43 7.73
N ILE A 761 3.41 39.42 6.86
CA ILE A 761 3.80 39.60 5.46
C ILE A 761 2.59 40.15 4.70
N GLU A 762 2.62 41.45 4.39
CA GLU A 762 1.53 42.14 3.67
C GLU A 762 1.63 41.95 2.14
N GLN A 763 2.80 41.57 1.62
CA GLN A 763 3.03 41.35 0.20
C GLN A 763 2.39 40.05 -0.33
N ASP A 764 2.19 39.99 -1.65
CA ASP A 764 1.70 38.79 -2.32
C ASP A 764 2.75 37.67 -2.36
N ALA A 765 2.60 36.70 -1.46
CA ALA A 765 3.35 35.44 -1.47
C ALA A 765 2.40 34.23 -1.52
N CYS A 766 1.71 34.02 -2.64
CA CYS A 766 0.81 32.86 -2.81
C CYS A 766 1.59 31.54 -3.00
N CYS A 767 1.19 30.50 -2.28
CA CYS A 767 1.79 29.16 -2.33
C CYS A 767 1.53 28.41 -3.64
N GLY A 768 0.61 28.86 -4.49
CA GLY A 768 0.32 28.21 -5.78
C GLY A 768 -0.48 26.89 -5.70
N LEU A 769 -0.82 26.39 -4.51
CA LEU A 769 -1.43 25.07 -4.30
C LEU A 769 -2.65 24.78 -5.18
N THR A 770 -3.57 25.73 -5.35
CA THR A 770 -4.78 25.53 -6.17
C THR A 770 -4.46 25.34 -7.66
N TRP A 771 -3.36 25.93 -8.14
CA TRP A 771 -2.84 25.67 -9.48
C TRP A 771 -2.17 24.31 -9.56
N ILE A 772 -1.44 23.89 -8.51
CA ILE A 772 -0.81 22.57 -8.44
C ILE A 772 -1.85 21.45 -8.51
N THR A 773 -2.84 21.46 -7.61
CA THR A 773 -3.84 20.37 -7.52
C THR A 773 -4.73 20.27 -8.74
N THR A 774 -4.87 21.36 -9.51
CA THR A 774 -5.59 21.37 -10.77
C THR A 774 -4.68 21.10 -11.98
N GLY A 775 -3.36 20.96 -11.83
CA GLY A 775 -2.41 20.70 -12.92
C GLY A 775 -2.06 21.92 -13.79
N GLN A 776 -2.25 23.14 -13.28
CA GLN A 776 -1.84 24.39 -13.94
C GLN A 776 -0.40 24.75 -13.54
N LEU A 777 0.54 23.84 -13.80
CA LEU A 777 1.90 23.88 -13.23
C LEU A 777 2.71 25.11 -13.62
N ASP A 778 2.55 25.66 -14.83
CA ASP A 778 3.24 26.90 -15.21
C ASP A 778 2.77 28.10 -14.39
N GLY A 779 1.46 28.17 -14.11
CA GLY A 779 0.88 29.14 -13.20
C GLY A 779 1.40 28.96 -11.78
N ALA A 780 1.49 27.71 -11.30
CA ALA A 780 2.06 27.40 -9.99
C ALA A 780 3.52 27.87 -9.88
N ARG A 781 4.38 27.54 -10.86
CA ARG A 781 5.78 27.98 -10.90
C ARG A 781 5.92 29.50 -10.86
N SER A 782 5.09 30.22 -11.63
CA SER A 782 5.08 31.68 -11.62
C SER A 782 4.71 32.25 -10.25
N ARG A 783 3.71 31.67 -9.56
CA ARG A 783 3.33 32.10 -8.21
C ARG A 783 4.40 31.80 -7.18
N LEU A 784 5.01 30.62 -7.24
CA LEU A 784 6.09 30.23 -6.34
C LEU A 784 7.31 31.15 -6.49
N ARG A 785 7.74 31.47 -7.72
CA ARG A 785 8.85 32.43 -7.94
C ARG A 785 8.56 33.81 -7.36
N ARG A 786 7.36 34.34 -7.60
CA ARG A 786 6.94 35.62 -7.02
C ARG A 786 6.90 35.57 -5.49
N ALA A 787 6.47 34.44 -4.93
CA ALA A 787 6.47 34.27 -3.48
C ALA A 787 7.88 34.14 -2.91
N LEU A 788 8.84 33.53 -3.63
CA LEU A 788 10.25 33.52 -3.26
C LEU A 788 10.82 34.94 -3.17
N ASP A 789 10.46 35.84 -4.10
CA ASP A 789 10.92 37.23 -4.08
C ASP A 789 10.50 37.98 -2.79
N VAL A 790 9.47 37.48 -2.08
CA VAL A 790 9.00 38.00 -0.79
C VAL A 790 9.56 37.22 0.39
N LEU A 791 9.50 35.89 0.35
CA LEU A 791 9.82 35.03 1.48
C LEU A 791 11.33 34.83 1.66
N HIS A 792 12.09 34.74 0.56
CA HIS A 792 13.52 34.48 0.62
C HIS A 792 14.30 35.58 1.36
N PRO A 793 14.08 36.90 1.12
CA PRO A 793 14.77 37.94 1.88
C PRO A 793 14.54 37.88 3.39
N ILE A 794 13.38 37.39 3.84
CA ILE A 794 13.05 37.20 5.26
C ILE A 794 13.77 35.96 5.80
N ALA A 795 13.65 34.84 5.10
CA ALA A 795 14.29 33.57 5.46
C ALA A 795 15.82 33.70 5.52
N ALA A 796 16.43 34.44 4.59
CA ALA A 796 17.88 34.67 4.55
C ALA A 796 18.41 35.46 5.75
N GLN A 797 17.55 36.16 6.50
CA GLN A 797 17.91 36.82 7.76
C GLN A 797 17.86 35.86 8.96
N GLY A 798 17.54 34.58 8.75
CA GLY A 798 17.31 33.61 9.82
C GLY A 798 16.00 33.82 10.58
N ILE A 799 15.08 34.63 10.05
CA ILE A 799 13.78 34.89 10.69
C ILE A 799 12.83 33.72 10.38
N PRO A 800 12.29 33.02 11.40
CA PRO A 800 11.33 31.95 11.18
C PRO A 800 10.03 32.52 10.58
N ILE A 801 9.44 31.75 9.66
CA ILE A 801 8.19 32.09 8.96
C ILE A 801 7.11 31.11 9.41
N VAL A 802 6.07 31.57 10.08
CA VAL A 802 4.95 30.72 10.53
C VAL A 802 3.82 30.79 9.52
N GLY A 803 3.50 29.65 8.91
CA GLY A 803 2.37 29.49 7.99
C GLY A 803 1.09 29.10 8.72
N LEU A 804 -0.04 29.68 8.30
CA LEU A 804 -1.33 29.43 8.95
C LEU A 804 -2.07 28.21 8.42
N GLU A 805 -2.11 28.03 7.10
CA GLU A 805 -2.75 26.91 6.44
C GLU A 805 -1.74 25.77 6.20
N PRO A 806 -1.94 24.58 6.79
CA PRO A 806 -0.99 23.47 6.67
C PRO A 806 -0.75 23.06 5.22
N SER A 807 -1.76 23.10 4.35
CA SER A 807 -1.59 22.71 2.95
C SER A 807 -0.71 23.67 2.15
N CYS A 808 -0.81 24.99 2.39
CA CYS A 808 0.09 25.97 1.77
C CYS A 808 1.50 25.90 2.36
N THR A 809 1.62 25.65 3.67
CA THR A 809 2.91 25.47 4.36
C THR A 809 3.64 24.25 3.80
N ALA A 810 2.92 23.15 3.58
CA ALA A 810 3.46 21.93 3.01
C ALA A 810 4.05 22.13 1.61
N VAL A 811 3.48 23.00 0.77
CA VAL A 811 4.03 23.29 -0.57
C VAL A 811 5.50 23.68 -0.50
N TRP A 812 5.92 24.50 0.47
CA TRP A 812 7.32 24.91 0.61
C TRP A 812 8.23 23.78 1.06
N ARG A 813 7.70 22.78 1.79
CA ARG A 813 8.45 21.60 2.24
C ARG A 813 8.33 20.39 1.30
N SER A 814 7.53 20.48 0.24
CA SER A 814 7.39 19.44 -0.79
C SER A 814 7.43 20.01 -2.20
N ASP A 815 6.29 20.49 -2.72
CA ASP A 815 6.07 20.70 -4.15
C ASP A 815 6.91 21.84 -4.73
N ALA A 816 7.31 22.82 -3.92
CA ALA A 816 8.14 23.93 -4.36
C ALA A 816 9.51 23.45 -4.85
N ALA A 817 10.13 22.51 -4.14
CA ALA A 817 11.42 21.93 -4.53
C ALA A 817 11.30 21.14 -5.83
N GLU A 818 10.20 20.39 -6.01
CA GLU A 818 9.94 19.62 -7.24
C GLU A 818 9.62 20.51 -8.45
N LEU A 819 8.91 21.63 -8.25
CA LEU A 819 8.45 22.49 -9.35
C LEU A 819 9.46 23.56 -9.76
N LEU A 820 10.30 24.00 -8.83
CA LEU A 820 11.36 25.00 -9.02
C LEU A 820 12.74 24.37 -8.82
N ASP A 821 12.91 23.15 -9.33
CA ASP A 821 14.18 22.43 -9.25
C ASP A 821 15.37 23.32 -9.71
N GLY A 822 16.45 23.28 -8.93
CA GLY A 822 17.63 24.11 -9.10
C GLY A 822 17.58 25.56 -8.54
N ASP A 823 16.45 26.03 -7.99
CA ASP A 823 16.40 27.35 -7.32
C ASP A 823 16.76 27.23 -5.83
N GLU A 824 18.02 27.54 -5.49
CA GLU A 824 18.57 27.43 -4.13
C GLU A 824 17.75 28.17 -3.05
N ARG A 825 17.02 29.23 -3.44
CA ARG A 825 16.18 30.01 -2.53
C ARG A 825 15.07 29.17 -1.90
N VAL A 826 14.63 28.11 -2.58
CA VAL A 826 13.60 27.19 -2.07
C VAL A 826 14.07 26.51 -0.79
N GLY A 827 15.32 26.04 -0.74
CA GLY A 827 15.88 25.39 0.44
C GLY A 827 15.90 26.32 1.66
N THR A 828 16.35 27.56 1.46
CA THR A 828 16.36 28.60 2.51
C THR A 828 14.97 28.90 3.05
N VAL A 829 13.97 29.06 2.16
CA VAL A 829 12.58 29.32 2.57
C VAL A 829 11.97 28.10 3.26
N ALA A 830 12.19 26.88 2.73
CA ALA A 830 11.70 25.65 3.31
C ALA A 830 12.22 25.42 4.73
N GLY A 831 13.51 25.67 4.96
CA GLY A 831 14.14 25.55 6.28
C GLY A 831 13.69 26.60 7.30
N SER A 832 13.18 27.75 6.83
CA SER A 832 12.65 28.82 7.69
C SER A 832 11.14 28.71 7.93
N MET A 833 10.42 27.95 7.11
CA MET A 833 8.98 27.74 7.24
C MET A 833 8.68 26.81 8.42
N ARG A 834 7.81 27.21 9.34
CA ARG A 834 7.44 26.48 10.57
C ARG A 834 5.93 26.39 10.75
N THR A 835 5.45 25.31 11.36
CA THR A 835 4.13 25.28 11.99
C THR A 835 4.18 26.05 13.31
N LEU A 836 3.02 26.43 13.84
CA LEU A 836 2.96 27.10 15.14
C LEU A 836 3.53 26.20 16.26
N ALA A 837 3.17 24.91 16.28
CA ALA A 837 3.65 23.97 17.29
C ALA A 837 5.16 23.75 17.22
N GLU A 838 5.74 23.64 16.02
CA GLU A 838 7.19 23.53 15.85
C GLU A 838 7.93 24.76 16.40
N LEU A 839 7.39 25.96 16.17
CA LEU A 839 8.00 27.17 16.69
C LEU A 839 7.91 27.22 18.22
N LEU A 840 6.72 27.02 18.78
CA LEU A 840 6.46 27.13 20.22
C LEU A 840 7.21 26.08 21.04
N THR A 841 7.26 24.84 20.57
CA THR A 841 7.99 23.76 21.25
C THR A 841 9.51 23.94 21.20
N ALA A 842 10.02 24.78 20.30
CA ALA A 842 11.42 25.20 20.26
C ALA A 842 11.67 26.51 21.07
N THR A 843 10.63 27.16 21.59
CA THR A 843 10.76 28.40 22.35
C THR A 843 11.13 28.11 23.80
N GLU A 844 12.41 28.31 24.13
CA GLU A 844 12.84 28.25 25.54
C GLU A 844 12.04 29.19 26.45
N GLY A 845 11.64 28.68 27.62
CA GLY A 845 10.93 29.45 28.65
C GLY A 845 9.45 29.66 28.40
N TRP A 846 8.94 29.36 27.20
CA TRP A 846 7.50 29.39 26.93
C TRP A 846 6.80 28.18 27.56
N ARG A 847 5.58 28.40 28.06
CA ARG A 847 4.73 27.34 28.60
C ARG A 847 3.36 27.44 27.95
N ALA A 848 2.84 26.29 27.56
CA ALA A 848 1.48 26.19 27.06
C ALA A 848 0.47 26.49 28.20
N PRO A 849 -0.71 27.05 27.88
CA PRO A 849 -1.77 27.25 28.86
C PRO A 849 -2.30 25.90 29.39
N ASP A 850 -2.88 25.94 30.58
CA ASP A 850 -3.54 24.77 31.18
C ASP A 850 -4.91 24.54 30.52
N LEU A 851 -5.09 23.37 29.92
CA LEU A 851 -6.33 22.90 29.31
C LEU A 851 -6.83 21.62 30.00
N SER A 852 -6.39 21.36 31.24
CA SER A 852 -6.87 20.25 32.05
C SER A 852 -8.40 20.26 32.15
N GLY A 853 -9.01 19.11 31.93
CA GLY A 853 -10.47 18.95 31.93
C GLY A 853 -11.14 19.18 30.58
N HIS A 854 -10.41 19.64 29.55
CA HIS A 854 -10.92 19.67 28.18
C HIS A 854 -10.57 18.40 27.39
N THR A 855 -11.53 17.96 26.58
CA THR A 855 -11.31 16.95 25.54
C THR A 855 -11.16 17.64 24.19
N ILE A 856 -10.06 17.37 23.49
CA ILE A 856 -9.74 17.95 22.19
C ILE A 856 -9.79 16.85 21.13
N VAL A 857 -10.79 16.93 20.24
CA VAL A 857 -10.82 16.12 19.02
C VAL A 857 -10.04 16.87 17.95
N ALA A 858 -8.82 16.41 17.70
CA ALA A 858 -7.92 17.03 16.75
C ALA A 858 -8.02 16.35 15.38
N GLN A 859 -8.32 17.13 14.34
CA GLN A 859 -8.25 16.71 12.95
C GLN A 859 -6.97 17.29 12.31
N PRO A 860 -5.83 16.57 12.38
CA PRO A 860 -4.67 16.85 11.56
C PRO A 860 -5.06 17.04 10.09
N HIS A 861 -4.54 18.10 9.47
CA HIS A 861 -4.74 18.28 8.03
C HIS A 861 -3.95 17.20 7.27
N CYS A 862 -4.46 16.70 6.15
CA CYS A 862 -3.81 15.59 5.44
C CYS A 862 -2.36 15.90 4.99
N HIS A 863 -2.08 17.15 4.60
CA HIS A 863 -0.73 17.61 4.30
C HIS A 863 0.12 17.85 5.58
N HIS A 864 -0.53 18.10 6.72
CA HIS A 864 0.16 18.14 8.01
C HIS A 864 0.66 16.74 8.34
N SER A 865 -0.20 15.72 8.27
CA SER A 865 0.19 14.32 8.50
C SER A 865 1.22 13.82 7.47
N SER A 866 1.09 14.19 6.20
CA SER A 866 1.87 13.59 5.11
C SER A 866 3.19 14.29 4.78
N VAL A 867 3.34 15.57 5.12
CA VAL A 867 4.51 16.40 4.73
C VAL A 867 5.15 17.10 5.92
N LEU A 868 4.36 17.72 6.79
CA LEU A 868 4.90 18.54 7.89
C LEU A 868 5.27 17.71 9.13
N GLY A 869 4.52 16.65 9.42
CA GLY A 869 4.54 15.90 10.68
C GLY A 869 3.66 16.57 11.75
N TRP A 870 2.93 15.79 12.56
CA TRP A 870 1.99 16.30 13.58
C TRP A 870 2.40 15.96 15.02
N GLU A 871 3.58 15.36 15.23
CA GLU A 871 4.02 14.94 16.56
C GLU A 871 4.31 16.13 17.49
N LYS A 872 4.77 17.26 16.94
CA LYS A 872 4.98 18.48 17.74
C LYS A 872 3.66 19.06 18.22
N ASP A 873 2.64 19.08 17.37
CA ASP A 873 1.29 19.51 17.71
C ASP A 873 0.67 18.59 18.76
N LYS A 874 0.80 17.26 18.58
CA LYS A 874 0.33 16.27 19.55
C LYS A 874 0.98 16.48 20.93
N GLY A 875 2.30 16.49 20.99
CA GLY A 875 3.04 16.65 22.24
C GLY A 875 2.77 18.01 22.91
N LEU A 876 2.58 19.07 22.12
CA LEU A 876 2.18 20.37 22.63
C LEU A 876 0.79 20.31 23.28
N LEU A 877 -0.20 19.72 22.61
CA LEU A 877 -1.55 19.59 23.17
C LEU A 877 -1.55 18.71 24.42
N GLU A 878 -0.84 17.59 24.43
CA GLU A 878 -0.71 16.73 25.61
C GLU A 878 -0.05 17.47 26.79
N SER A 879 0.92 18.35 26.52
CA SER A 879 1.58 19.15 27.57
C SER A 879 0.65 20.17 28.27
N THR A 880 -0.51 20.47 27.70
CA THR A 880 -1.52 21.35 28.32
C THR A 880 -2.37 20.65 29.38
N GLY A 881 -2.26 19.31 29.53
CA GLY A 881 -3.13 18.51 30.39
C GLY A 881 -4.48 18.12 29.77
N ALA A 882 -4.75 18.51 28.51
CA ALA A 882 -5.95 18.13 27.80
C ALA A 882 -5.99 16.63 27.46
N THR A 883 -7.20 16.07 27.38
CA THR A 883 -7.42 14.74 26.78
C THR A 883 -7.46 14.88 25.26
N VAL A 884 -6.41 14.42 24.58
CA VAL A 884 -6.26 14.59 23.11
C VAL A 884 -6.74 13.33 22.39
N VAL A 885 -7.66 13.51 21.44
CA VAL A 885 -8.16 12.48 20.52
C VAL A 885 -7.70 12.84 19.10
N PRO A 886 -6.52 12.37 18.66
CA PRO A 886 -6.01 12.67 17.34
C PRO A 886 -6.60 11.76 16.27
N LEU A 887 -6.98 12.34 15.13
CA LEU A 887 -7.56 11.62 14.00
C LEU A 887 -6.51 11.37 12.90
N ALA A 888 -6.41 10.14 12.42
CA ALA A 888 -5.55 9.78 11.29
C ALA A 888 -6.23 9.97 9.91
N GLY A 889 -7.57 10.05 9.89
CA GLY A 889 -8.37 10.14 8.68
C GLY A 889 -8.31 11.46 7.92
N CYS A 890 -8.89 11.47 6.72
CA CYS A 890 -9.11 12.70 5.95
C CYS A 890 -10.52 13.25 6.23
N CYS A 891 -10.66 14.59 6.31
CA CYS A 891 -11.97 15.23 6.39
C CYS A 891 -12.85 15.04 5.13
N GLY A 892 -12.27 14.59 4.02
CA GLY A 892 -12.99 14.34 2.76
C GLY A 892 -13.26 15.57 1.90
N LEU A 893 -12.94 16.79 2.33
CA LEU A 893 -13.19 18.01 1.53
C LEU A 893 -12.02 18.40 0.62
N ALA A 894 -10.77 18.24 1.10
CA ALA A 894 -9.48 18.48 0.41
C ALA A 894 -9.52 19.37 -0.86
N GLY A 895 -9.29 20.69 -0.71
CA GLY A 895 -9.20 21.61 -1.84
C GLY A 895 -10.51 21.73 -2.63
N ASN A 896 -10.44 21.65 -3.97
CA ASN A 896 -11.63 21.66 -4.83
C ASN A 896 -12.40 20.34 -4.81
N PHE A 897 -11.78 19.23 -4.38
CA PHE A 897 -12.34 17.89 -4.52
C PHE A 897 -13.74 17.80 -3.95
N GLY A 898 -13.92 18.04 -2.66
CA GLY A 898 -15.20 17.78 -1.99
C GLY A 898 -16.28 18.81 -2.32
N VAL A 899 -15.94 19.96 -2.91
CA VAL A 899 -16.91 20.97 -3.34
C VAL A 899 -17.38 20.78 -4.78
N GLU A 900 -16.60 20.06 -5.59
CA GLU A 900 -16.87 19.83 -7.00
C GLU A 900 -18.14 18.98 -7.22
N LYS A 901 -18.90 19.34 -8.25
CA LYS A 901 -20.11 18.61 -8.64
C LYS A 901 -19.75 17.15 -8.96
N GLY A 902 -20.41 16.21 -8.29
CA GLY A 902 -20.16 14.77 -8.43
C GLY A 902 -19.41 14.15 -7.25
N HIS A 903 -18.70 14.96 -6.45
CA HIS A 903 -17.85 14.44 -5.37
C HIS A 903 -18.47 14.53 -3.98
N TYR A 904 -19.63 15.16 -3.81
CA TYR A 904 -20.23 15.34 -2.47
C TYR A 904 -20.44 13.99 -1.74
N GLY A 905 -20.99 12.98 -2.40
CA GLY A 905 -21.24 11.67 -1.79
C GLY A 905 -19.94 11.03 -1.30
N MET A 906 -18.90 11.03 -2.14
CA MET A 906 -17.57 10.54 -1.79
C MET A 906 -16.94 11.35 -0.65
N SER A 907 -17.06 12.67 -0.68
CA SER A 907 -16.54 13.55 0.37
C SER A 907 -17.17 13.27 1.73
N VAL A 908 -18.48 13.02 1.79
CA VAL A 908 -19.19 12.64 3.02
C VAL A 908 -18.80 11.23 3.46
N ALA A 909 -18.71 10.28 2.53
CA ALA A 909 -18.27 8.91 2.84
C ALA A 909 -16.85 8.90 3.45
N VAL A 910 -15.92 9.69 2.90
CA VAL A 910 -14.57 9.84 3.46
C VAL A 910 -14.60 10.43 4.87
N ALA A 911 -15.42 11.47 5.10
CA ALA A 911 -15.57 12.05 6.44
C ALA A 911 -16.17 11.05 7.45
N GLY A 912 -17.00 10.12 6.97
CA GLY A 912 -17.68 9.10 7.76
C GLY A 912 -16.77 8.02 8.35
N HIS A 913 -15.51 7.91 7.90
CA HIS A 913 -14.58 6.90 8.42
C HIS A 913 -14.10 7.20 9.83
N ASP A 914 -13.47 8.37 10.02
CA ASP A 914 -12.82 8.70 11.28
C ASP A 914 -13.35 10.03 11.87
N LEU A 915 -13.60 11.04 11.03
CA LEU A 915 -13.97 12.39 11.47
C LEU A 915 -15.36 12.47 12.10
N LEU A 916 -16.39 12.04 11.36
CA LEU A 916 -17.77 12.14 11.86
C LEU A 916 -17.99 11.25 13.09
N PRO A 917 -17.56 9.98 13.13
CA PRO A 917 -17.68 9.15 14.32
C PRO A 917 -17.01 9.76 15.56
N ALA A 918 -15.80 10.33 15.41
CA ALA A 918 -15.11 10.94 16.54
C ALA A 918 -15.80 12.20 17.08
N ILE A 919 -16.32 13.05 16.18
CA ILE A 919 -17.10 14.24 16.59
C ILE A 919 -18.37 13.84 17.32
N ASP A 920 -19.07 12.81 16.82
CA ASP A 920 -20.32 12.34 17.38
C ASP A 920 -20.09 11.67 18.75
N ALA A 921 -18.98 10.93 18.93
CA ALA A 921 -18.61 10.28 20.18
C ALA A 921 -18.14 11.25 21.27
N ALA A 922 -17.48 12.36 20.91
CA ALA A 922 -16.87 13.27 21.89
C ALA A 922 -17.86 14.20 22.60
N GLY A 923 -19.12 14.26 22.15
CA GLY A 923 -20.16 15.10 22.75
C GLY A 923 -20.04 16.60 22.40
N PRO A 924 -20.99 17.42 22.89
CA PRO A 924 -21.12 18.83 22.52
C PRO A 924 -20.01 19.72 23.11
N ASP A 925 -19.44 19.35 24.25
CA ASP A 925 -18.47 20.15 25.01
C ASP A 925 -17.02 19.95 24.54
N ALA A 926 -16.76 18.92 23.73
CA ALA A 926 -15.43 18.68 23.19
C ALA A 926 -14.97 19.80 22.25
N ILE A 927 -13.72 20.23 22.40
CA ILE A 927 -13.09 21.22 21.52
C ILE A 927 -12.72 20.53 20.21
N LEU A 928 -13.18 21.07 19.09
CA LEU A 928 -12.79 20.60 17.76
C LEU A 928 -11.62 21.43 17.26
N LEU A 929 -10.48 20.79 17.02
CA LEU A 929 -9.26 21.44 16.56
C LEU A 929 -8.96 21.07 15.11
N ALA A 930 -8.84 22.07 14.24
CA ALA A 930 -8.44 21.90 12.85
C ALA A 930 -7.79 23.16 12.26
N ASP A 931 -6.50 23.09 11.93
CA ASP A 931 -5.76 24.21 11.31
C ASP A 931 -6.07 24.43 9.83
N GLY A 932 -6.55 23.41 9.13
CA GLY A 932 -6.89 23.51 7.71
C GLY A 932 -8.27 24.09 7.44
N PHE A 933 -8.37 25.05 6.52
CA PHE A 933 -9.62 25.68 6.07
C PHE A 933 -10.65 24.64 5.63
N SER A 934 -10.25 23.67 4.80
CA SER A 934 -11.15 22.63 4.31
C SER A 934 -11.70 21.74 5.43
N CYS A 935 -10.88 21.44 6.45
CA CYS A 935 -11.30 20.59 7.57
C CYS A 935 -12.33 21.33 8.44
N ARG A 936 -12.04 22.59 8.84
CA ARG A 936 -13.02 23.42 9.58
C ARG A 936 -14.33 23.58 8.82
N LYS A 937 -14.25 23.84 7.51
CA LYS A 937 -15.43 23.98 6.66
C LYS A 937 -16.24 22.68 6.63
N GLN A 938 -15.62 21.52 6.47
CA GLN A 938 -16.35 20.25 6.45
C GLN A 938 -17.07 19.98 7.78
N ILE A 939 -16.40 20.23 8.91
CA ILE A 939 -16.99 20.08 10.25
C ILE A 939 -18.24 20.96 10.38
N LYS A 940 -18.11 22.24 10.00
CA LYS A 940 -19.25 23.18 10.01
C LYS A 940 -20.35 22.77 9.04
N ASP A 941 -20.01 22.34 7.83
CA ASP A 941 -20.97 21.96 6.80
C ASP A 941 -21.78 20.70 7.17
N LEU A 942 -21.15 19.71 7.83
CA LEU A 942 -21.78 18.41 8.12
C LEU A 942 -22.34 18.28 9.54
N ARG A 943 -21.90 19.11 10.49
CA ARG A 943 -22.33 19.05 11.90
C ARG A 943 -22.70 20.40 12.51
N GLY A 944 -22.54 21.51 11.79
CA GLY A 944 -22.85 22.84 12.31
C GLY A 944 -21.94 23.30 13.47
N ARG A 945 -20.92 22.52 13.82
CA ARG A 945 -19.96 22.82 14.90
C ARG A 945 -18.83 23.70 14.37
N ALA A 946 -18.34 24.61 15.20
CA ALA A 946 -17.15 25.39 14.91
C ALA A 946 -15.91 24.60 15.35
N ALA A 947 -14.84 24.67 14.56
CA ALA A 947 -13.52 24.16 14.92
C ALA A 947 -12.53 25.32 14.95
N MET A 948 -11.62 25.29 15.91
CA MET A 948 -10.60 26.32 16.14
C MET A 948 -9.27 25.90 15.49
N SER A 949 -8.44 26.86 15.09
CA SER A 949 -7.01 26.59 14.85
C SER A 949 -6.26 26.47 16.18
N LEU A 950 -5.05 25.91 16.16
CA LEU A 950 -4.18 25.83 17.34
C LEU A 950 -3.92 27.22 17.93
N GLY A 951 -3.67 28.22 17.08
CA GLY A 951 -3.48 29.60 17.53
C GLY A 951 -4.74 30.20 18.17
N GLU A 952 -5.93 29.90 17.65
CA GLU A 952 -7.18 30.35 18.28
C GLU A 952 -7.40 29.67 19.65
N LEU A 953 -7.13 28.36 19.74
CA LEU A 953 -7.26 27.60 20.97
C LEU A 953 -6.33 28.15 22.07
N LEU A 954 -5.06 28.32 21.75
CA LEU A 954 -4.06 28.84 22.69
C LEU A 954 -4.40 30.27 23.10
N ALA A 955 -4.68 31.17 22.15
CA ALA A 955 -5.01 32.56 22.46
C ALA A 955 -6.28 32.73 23.31
N ALA A 956 -7.22 31.78 23.28
CA ALA A 956 -8.41 31.82 24.12
C ALA A 956 -8.13 31.46 25.60
N HIS A 957 -6.95 30.91 25.91
CA HIS A 957 -6.59 30.39 27.24
C HIS A 957 -5.24 30.94 27.76
N LEU A 958 -4.66 31.92 27.08
CA LEU A 958 -3.39 32.60 27.44
C LEU A 958 -3.59 33.86 28.27
#